data_AF-A0A442XS53-F1
#
_entry.id   AF-A0A442XS53-F1
#
_cell.length_a   1.000
_cell.length_b   1.000
_cell.length_c   1.000
_cell.angle_alpha   90.00
_cell.angle_beta   90.00
_cell.angle_gamma   90.00
#
_symmetry.space_group_name_H-M   'P 1'
#
loop_
_entity.id
_entity.type
_entity.pdbx_description
1 polymer ?
#
loop_
_entity_poly.entity_id
_entity_poly.type
_entity_poly.pdbx_seq_one_letter_code
_entity_poly.pdbx_strand_id
1 'polypeptide(L)'
;MTLHDVALDDKFDLRKERIFLSGAQAVIRMLLMQRERDRRAGLNTAGFVSGYRGSPLGGLDMQLWKARKQLAQSDIVFQPGLNEELAATACWGSQQAELLGEGTHDGVFSVWYGKGPGVDRSGDVFRHANLAGSSRHGGVLALMGDDHMAESSTNAHATEFLFVDTMVPILNPAGVQEIIDYGLYGIAMSRFAGTWAAIKCVKDNVESTASVDAALERLDIVVPDFEMPPGGLNIRNEIDMLGQEERLHEYKRAAASAFIHANGLNRIVYSGGSGPKLGIVTVGKSYLDVRQALEDIGVDEAAANRIGIRLFKVGCPWPLDLQHITDFARGLDTIVVVEEKRSLIEVQLRENLYGTAMQPIIVGKKDERGDGLFPAKGALDPNDIAIALGERILRTIGPSDEIAARVAKLRQFQAMLAETTDIASRTPFFCSGCPHNSSTKVPDGSLAAAGIGCHFMALWMDRDTVGFTAMGGEGAQWVGQAPFSKRDHIFQNLGDGTYNHSGALAIRFALSTDANITYKILYNDAVAMTGGQPHEGGLTVDMIARQVRAEGVERIAIVTDEPAKYTGKVEFPAGATIHHRDDLDLVQRELRAVRGTSVLIYDQTCAAEKRRRRKRGTFPDPDKRVFINELVCEGCGDCGVQSNCVSIQPVETEFGRKRKIDQSSCNKDFSCINGFCPSFVTVHGAKIRKAEGMAGTTDPLDGVPTPAEFPLGDQGWTAIINGVGGTGVVTIGAVLGMAAHLEDKGCGMIDMAGLAQKGGSVFTHVRIARSPGDIHAIRVSAGKADLVLGCDLVVSGAQKVLAAVREGHTIFLANTAEIMPGEFTRSADFSLPVERLKKAIRTAAGDDKAHFFDATRTATALFGSSLGANMFMLGFAFQHGGLPLSAEAVEKAIELNGQSVAMNVSAFRWGRRAAHQPDFVRALVVQPGTAAQNTAVVETLDDAIARRVAFLTAYQNAAHGKRYADRVAVLRKAEASVAPGSTDVTEAAARNLFKLMAIKDEYEVARLYTDGSFVAELGKQFQSYDKLEFHLAPPIMARRGKDGKPRKSSFGPWMMKGFRLLAAMKGLRGTVFDVFGYSSERRMERQLLAQYEADLELVAGALAPGKVEAAAALASVPALIRGYGHVRRASAEKAAGERLRLLDRLAKTPARPELQAAE
;
A
#
# COMPACT_ATOMS: atom_id res chain seq x y z
N MET A 1 -29.58 16.95 -16.57
CA MET A 1 -29.53 17.71 -15.30
C MET A 1 -28.45 18.76 -15.45
N THR A 2 -28.62 19.96 -14.91
CA THR A 2 -27.54 20.97 -14.89
C THR A 2 -26.59 20.66 -13.73
N LEU A 3 -25.31 20.41 -14.03
CA LEU A 3 -24.28 20.21 -13.02
C LEU A 3 -24.03 21.50 -12.22
N HIS A 4 -23.74 21.38 -10.92
CA HIS A 4 -23.33 22.52 -10.11
C HIS A 4 -21.95 23.04 -10.54
N ASP A 5 -21.78 24.37 -10.51
CA ASP A 5 -20.47 25.00 -10.73
C ASP A 5 -19.64 24.92 -9.45
N VAL A 6 -18.55 24.13 -9.49
CA VAL A 6 -17.71 23.80 -8.33
C VAL A 6 -16.25 24.09 -8.65
N ALA A 7 -15.58 24.82 -7.77
CA ALA A 7 -14.14 25.03 -7.80
C ALA A 7 -13.43 24.24 -6.69
N LEU A 8 -12.22 23.73 -6.96
CA LEU A 8 -11.47 22.95 -5.97
C LEU A 8 -11.12 23.72 -4.68
N ASP A 9 -11.09 25.04 -4.77
CA ASP A 9 -10.79 25.95 -3.66
C ASP A 9 -12.03 26.32 -2.84
N ASP A 10 -13.24 25.92 -3.26
CA ASP A 10 -14.50 26.18 -2.53
C ASP A 10 -14.44 25.67 -1.07
N LYS A 11 -13.69 24.60 -0.82
CA LYS A 11 -13.46 24.06 0.54
C LYS A 11 -12.80 25.05 1.51
N PHE A 12 -12.12 26.08 1.02
CA PHE A 12 -11.52 27.14 1.85
C PHE A 12 -12.30 28.46 1.80
N ASP A 13 -13.29 28.59 0.92
CA ASP A 13 -14.11 29.79 0.82
C ASP A 13 -15.24 29.78 1.86
N LEU A 14 -15.16 30.64 2.87
CA LEU A 14 -16.13 30.71 3.96
C LEU A 14 -17.55 31.09 3.52
N ARG A 15 -17.75 31.56 2.27
CA ARG A 15 -19.06 31.86 1.69
C ARG A 15 -19.78 30.62 1.15
N LYS A 16 -19.04 29.53 0.95
CA LYS A 16 -19.61 28.25 0.48
C LYS A 16 -20.07 27.46 1.69
N GLU A 17 -21.33 27.06 1.68
CA GLU A 17 -21.95 26.27 2.75
C GLU A 17 -21.77 24.78 2.49
N ARG A 18 -22.15 24.27 1.32
CA ARG A 18 -21.93 22.86 0.96
C ARG A 18 -20.61 22.68 0.21
N ILE A 19 -19.72 21.86 0.75
CA ILE A 19 -18.37 21.66 0.21
C ILE A 19 -17.96 20.18 0.22
N PHE A 20 -17.10 19.79 -0.72
CA PHE A 20 -16.53 18.44 -0.83
C PHE A 20 -15.07 18.45 -0.36
N LEU A 21 -14.78 17.72 0.73
CA LEU A 21 -13.47 17.73 1.36
C LEU A 21 -13.15 16.45 2.12
N SER A 22 -11.84 16.21 2.34
CA SER A 22 -11.37 15.13 3.20
C SER A 22 -11.31 15.55 4.66
N GLY A 23 -11.27 14.59 5.59
CA GLY A 23 -11.15 14.90 7.03
C GLY A 23 -9.93 15.76 7.38
N ALA A 24 -8.78 15.56 6.73
CA ALA A 24 -7.62 16.44 6.89
C ALA A 24 -7.88 17.88 6.38
N GLN A 25 -8.67 18.05 5.31
CA GLN A 25 -9.09 19.38 4.84
C GLN A 25 -10.17 19.98 5.76
N ALA A 26 -10.96 19.15 6.44
CA ALA A 26 -11.96 19.57 7.41
C ALA A 26 -11.32 20.31 8.59
N VAL A 27 -10.15 19.85 9.05
CA VAL A 27 -9.35 20.53 10.08
C VAL A 27 -8.98 21.95 9.64
N ILE A 28 -8.56 22.13 8.38
CA ILE A 28 -8.21 23.45 7.83
C ILE A 28 -9.44 24.35 7.77
N ARG A 29 -10.56 23.81 7.27
CA ARG A 29 -11.82 24.54 7.24
C ARG A 29 -12.25 24.96 8.64
N MET A 30 -12.15 24.07 9.62
CA MET A 30 -12.45 24.35 11.03
C MET A 30 -11.60 25.49 11.58
N LEU A 31 -10.28 25.50 11.32
CA LEU A 31 -9.39 26.60 11.75
C LEU A 31 -9.83 27.97 11.19
N LEU A 32 -10.17 28.02 9.89
CA LEU A 32 -10.65 29.25 9.24
C LEU A 32 -12.00 29.69 9.82
N MET A 33 -12.91 28.73 10.07
CA MET A 33 -14.20 29.00 10.69
C MET A 33 -14.05 29.52 12.13
N GLN A 34 -13.13 28.95 12.91
CA GLN A 34 -12.86 29.40 14.28
C GLN A 34 -12.42 30.86 14.30
N ARG A 35 -11.44 31.23 13.46
CA ARG A 35 -10.97 32.62 13.35
C ARG A 35 -12.11 33.57 12.98
N GLU A 36 -12.93 33.19 12.00
CA GLU A 36 -14.04 34.03 11.54
C GLU A 36 -15.13 34.17 12.60
N ARG A 37 -15.43 33.10 13.37
CA ARG A 37 -16.35 33.17 14.51
C ARG A 37 -15.84 34.12 15.59
N ASP A 38 -14.55 34.06 15.92
CA ASP A 38 -13.94 34.98 16.88
C ASP A 38 -14.01 36.44 16.40
N ARG A 39 -13.72 36.69 15.12
CA ARG A 39 -13.83 38.02 14.51
C ARG A 39 -15.26 38.56 14.59
N ARG A 40 -16.27 37.73 14.32
CA ARG A 40 -17.69 38.11 14.42
C ARG A 40 -18.13 38.34 15.87
N ALA A 41 -17.48 37.68 16.83
CA ALA A 41 -17.66 37.92 18.26
C ALA A 41 -16.87 39.13 18.80
N GLY A 42 -16.14 39.86 17.94
CA GLY A 42 -15.37 41.04 18.32
C GLY A 42 -13.99 40.77 18.91
N LEU A 43 -13.48 39.54 18.78
CA LEU A 43 -12.17 39.14 19.28
C LEU A 43 -11.10 39.19 18.18
N ASN A 44 -9.90 39.64 18.54
CA ASN A 44 -8.69 39.59 17.74
C ASN A 44 -7.84 38.37 18.12
N THR A 45 -8.31 37.16 17.83
CA THR A 45 -7.55 35.92 18.07
C THR A 45 -6.64 35.54 16.90
N ALA A 46 -5.65 34.70 17.18
CA ALA A 46 -4.79 34.06 16.18
C ALA A 46 -4.80 32.53 16.36
N GLY A 47 -4.30 31.79 15.36
CA GLY A 47 -4.22 30.32 15.40
C GLY A 47 -2.79 29.79 15.39
N PHE A 48 -2.50 28.75 16.16
CA PHE A 48 -1.22 28.03 16.11
C PHE A 48 -1.42 26.53 15.91
N VAL A 49 -0.78 25.96 14.90
CA VAL A 49 -0.87 24.53 14.58
C VAL A 49 0.50 23.91 14.61
N SER A 50 0.67 22.84 15.38
CA SER A 50 1.91 22.06 15.44
C SER A 50 1.61 20.59 15.70
N GLY A 51 2.51 19.71 15.29
CA GLY A 51 2.33 18.27 15.43
C GLY A 51 3.35 17.50 14.62
N TYR A 52 3.26 16.17 14.67
CA TYR A 52 4.10 15.30 13.86
C TYR A 52 3.24 14.28 13.10
N ARG A 53 3.59 14.12 11.82
CA ARG A 53 2.84 13.30 10.85
C ARG A 53 2.85 11.81 11.20
N GLY A 54 1.66 11.21 11.19
CA GLY A 54 1.48 9.76 11.25
C GLY A 54 0.05 9.37 10.86
N SER A 55 -0.14 8.29 10.10
CA SER A 55 -1.50 7.83 9.69
C SER A 55 -2.36 7.54 10.92
N PRO A 56 -3.63 8.01 10.97
CA PRO A 56 -4.42 8.56 9.86
C PRO A 56 -4.19 10.05 9.54
N LEU A 57 -3.42 10.79 10.34
CA LEU A 57 -3.14 12.22 10.17
C LEU A 57 -1.92 12.52 9.28
N GLY A 58 -1.31 11.51 8.66
CA GLY A 58 -0.04 11.65 7.91
C GLY A 58 -0.09 12.57 6.69
N GLY A 59 -1.28 12.91 6.20
CA GLY A 59 -1.49 13.85 5.10
C GLY A 59 -1.76 15.29 5.52
N LEU A 60 -1.91 15.59 6.82
CA LEU A 60 -2.37 16.88 7.32
C LEU A 60 -1.39 18.03 7.00
N ASP A 61 -0.08 17.84 7.24
CA ASP A 61 0.96 18.85 6.95
C ASP A 61 0.91 19.30 5.50
N MET A 62 0.71 18.35 4.57
CA MET A 62 0.64 18.65 3.15
C MET A 62 -0.57 19.53 2.82
N GLN A 63 -1.70 19.31 3.49
CA GLN A 63 -2.88 20.16 3.29
C GLN A 63 -2.67 21.54 3.92
N LEU A 64 -2.06 21.62 5.11
CA LEU A 64 -1.71 22.89 5.76
C LEU A 64 -0.73 23.72 4.91
N TRP A 65 0.30 23.10 4.33
CA TRP A 65 1.22 23.79 3.40
C TRP A 65 0.53 24.26 2.13
N LYS A 66 -0.40 23.47 1.58
CA LYS A 66 -1.20 23.89 0.40
C LYS A 66 -2.11 25.08 0.73
N ALA A 67 -2.67 25.13 1.94
CA ALA A 67 -3.53 26.20 2.42
C ALA A 67 -2.77 27.37 3.07
N ARG A 68 -1.42 27.42 2.97
CA ARG A 68 -0.58 28.41 3.66
C ARG A 68 -1.04 29.85 3.41
N LYS A 69 -1.49 30.17 2.19
CA LYS A 69 -1.96 31.52 1.84
C LYS A 69 -3.24 31.87 2.61
N GLN A 70 -4.21 30.97 2.62
CA GLN A 70 -5.49 31.14 3.31
C GLN A 70 -5.28 31.24 4.83
N LEU A 71 -4.44 30.37 5.39
CA LEU A 71 -4.11 30.39 6.82
C LEU A 71 -3.44 31.70 7.24
N ALA A 72 -2.46 32.18 6.48
CA ALA A 72 -1.77 33.43 6.77
C ALA A 72 -2.68 34.66 6.68
N GLN A 73 -3.67 34.66 5.78
CA GLN A 73 -4.69 35.72 5.69
C GLN A 73 -5.66 35.74 6.88
N SER A 74 -5.67 34.68 7.68
CA SER A 74 -6.52 34.50 8.85
C SER A 74 -5.71 34.45 10.16
N ASP A 75 -4.48 34.95 10.16
CA ASP A 75 -3.58 34.97 11.34
C ASP A 75 -3.34 33.57 11.94
N ILE A 76 -3.32 32.53 11.09
CA ILE A 76 -3.05 31.15 11.53
C ILE A 76 -1.65 30.73 11.09
N VAL A 77 -0.82 30.40 12.07
CA VAL A 77 0.55 29.92 11.90
C VAL A 77 0.59 28.41 11.99
N PHE A 78 1.07 27.77 10.92
CA PHE A 78 1.44 26.35 10.95
C PHE A 78 2.96 26.20 11.07
N GLN A 79 3.41 25.56 12.14
CA GLN A 79 4.80 25.20 12.36
C GLN A 79 4.88 23.69 12.61
N PRO A 80 5.39 22.88 11.66
CA PRO A 80 5.54 21.45 11.89
C PRO A 80 6.48 21.19 13.07
N GLY A 81 6.12 20.24 13.92
CA GLY A 81 6.92 19.85 15.07
C GLY A 81 8.08 18.95 14.66
N LEU A 82 9.17 19.00 15.42
CA LEU A 82 10.29 18.06 15.24
C LEU A 82 9.89 16.63 15.67
N ASN A 83 9.15 16.55 16.76
CA ASN A 83 8.45 15.37 17.26
C ASN A 83 7.15 15.81 17.95
N GLU A 84 6.35 14.85 18.38
CA GLU A 84 5.04 15.06 18.99
C GLU A 84 5.09 15.84 20.32
N GLU A 85 6.07 15.54 21.15
CA GLU A 85 6.26 16.09 22.49
C GLU A 85 6.63 17.59 22.43
N LEU A 86 7.60 17.94 21.57
CA LEU A 86 7.99 19.33 21.34
C LEU A 86 6.89 20.13 20.63
N ALA A 87 6.10 19.48 19.77
CA ALA A 87 4.92 20.12 19.20
C ALA A 87 3.87 20.45 20.25
N ALA A 88 3.57 19.52 21.17
CA ALA A 88 2.64 19.76 22.28
C ALA A 88 3.17 20.86 23.19
N THR A 89 4.48 20.88 23.46
CA THR A 89 5.14 21.94 24.24
C THR A 89 4.99 23.31 23.56
N ALA A 90 5.16 23.38 22.24
CA ALA A 90 4.95 24.62 21.49
C ALA A 90 3.48 25.10 21.53
N CYS A 91 2.52 24.17 21.41
CA CYS A 91 1.10 24.51 21.59
C CYS A 91 0.81 25.02 23.01
N TRP A 92 1.39 24.41 24.04
CA TRP A 92 1.28 24.92 25.41
C TRP A 92 1.89 26.32 25.57
N GLY A 93 3.05 26.57 24.96
CA GLY A 93 3.66 27.91 24.92
C GLY A 93 2.75 28.97 24.30
N SER A 94 1.99 28.63 23.24
CA SER A 94 1.03 29.56 22.64
C SER A 94 -0.07 30.02 23.60
N GLN A 95 -0.42 29.20 24.61
CA GLN A 95 -1.42 29.55 25.62
C GLN A 95 -0.90 30.53 26.68
N GLN A 96 0.41 30.76 26.70
CA GLN A 96 1.09 31.61 27.67
C GLN A 96 1.42 33.01 27.11
N ALA A 97 1.22 33.23 25.80
CA ALA A 97 1.60 34.48 25.13
C ALA A 97 1.05 35.75 25.80
N GLU A 98 -0.20 35.67 26.30
CA GLU A 98 -0.89 36.80 26.92
C GLU A 98 -0.60 36.96 28.42
N LEU A 99 0.01 35.96 29.08
CA LEU A 99 0.12 35.91 30.55
C LEU A 99 0.94 37.05 31.14
N LEU A 100 1.90 37.58 30.37
CA LEU A 100 2.77 38.68 30.79
C LEU A 100 2.30 40.04 30.23
N GLY A 101 1.17 40.09 29.52
CA GLY A 101 0.68 41.29 28.84
C GLY A 101 1.51 41.71 27.62
N GLU A 102 2.35 40.81 27.10
CA GLU A 102 3.22 41.04 25.92
C GLU A 102 2.61 40.50 24.61
N GLY A 103 1.43 39.90 24.68
CA GLY A 103 0.82 39.28 23.53
C GLY A 103 0.19 40.28 22.56
N THR A 104 0.13 39.87 21.28
CA THR A 104 -0.33 40.72 20.17
C THR A 104 -1.79 40.46 19.77
N HIS A 105 -2.46 39.52 20.44
CA HIS A 105 -3.81 39.04 20.13
C HIS A 105 -4.58 38.80 21.43
N ASP A 106 -5.90 38.76 21.43
CA ASP A 106 -6.66 38.50 22.68
C ASP A 106 -6.45 37.06 23.21
N GLY A 107 -5.99 36.17 22.33
CA GLY A 107 -5.63 34.79 22.64
C GLY A 107 -5.27 34.02 21.37
N VAL A 108 -4.50 32.94 21.54
CA VAL A 108 -4.06 32.07 20.44
C VAL A 108 -4.74 30.71 20.57
N PHE A 109 -5.70 30.39 19.71
CA PHE A 109 -6.25 29.03 19.69
C PHE A 109 -5.22 28.09 19.05
N SER A 110 -5.10 26.86 19.57
CA SER A 110 -4.11 25.93 19.06
C SER A 110 -4.64 24.54 18.74
N VAL A 111 -4.03 23.93 17.73
CA VAL A 111 -4.29 22.55 17.33
C VAL A 111 -2.98 21.78 17.35
N TRP A 112 -2.93 20.79 18.25
CA TRP A 112 -1.89 19.76 18.27
C TRP A 112 -2.35 18.54 17.45
N TYR A 113 -1.44 17.84 16.76
CA TYR A 113 -1.77 16.57 16.13
C TYR A 113 -0.65 15.53 16.24
N GLY A 114 -1.02 14.27 16.43
CA GLY A 114 -0.10 13.14 16.46
C GLY A 114 -0.82 11.80 16.39
N LYS A 115 -0.09 10.73 16.04
CA LYS A 115 -0.61 9.36 16.08
C LYS A 115 -0.51 8.80 17.51
N GLY A 116 -1.24 7.74 17.83
CA GLY A 116 -1.21 7.01 19.10
C GLY A 116 0.16 6.94 19.80
N PRO A 117 1.23 6.39 19.18
CA PRO A 117 2.56 6.33 19.82
C PRO A 117 3.17 7.71 20.13
N GLY A 118 2.83 8.72 19.35
CA GLY A 118 3.21 10.11 19.61
C GLY A 118 2.43 10.72 20.77
N VAL A 119 1.19 10.28 20.98
CA VAL A 119 0.40 10.61 22.17
C VAL A 119 1.01 9.96 23.41
N ASP A 120 1.34 8.65 23.36
CA ASP A 120 2.04 7.93 24.43
C ASP A 120 3.31 8.68 24.88
N ARG A 121 4.09 9.14 23.90
CA ARG A 121 5.33 9.88 24.13
C ARG A 121 5.10 11.25 24.77
N SER A 122 3.98 11.90 24.49
CA SER A 122 3.69 13.28 24.91
C SER A 122 2.94 13.37 26.24
N GLY A 123 2.78 12.25 26.96
CA GLY A 123 2.00 12.19 28.20
C GLY A 123 2.42 13.21 29.26
N ASP A 124 3.73 13.46 29.41
CA ASP A 124 4.24 14.42 30.41
C ASP A 124 3.80 15.86 30.13
N VAL A 125 3.97 16.33 28.88
CA VAL A 125 3.54 17.68 28.50
C VAL A 125 2.01 17.82 28.52
N PHE A 126 1.25 16.79 28.17
CA PHE A 126 -0.21 16.83 28.31
C PHE A 126 -0.66 17.01 29.76
N ARG A 127 0.02 16.34 30.70
CA ARG A 127 -0.26 16.48 32.14
C ARG A 127 0.01 17.91 32.62
N HIS A 128 1.19 18.46 32.33
CA HIS A 128 1.55 19.83 32.68
C HIS A 128 0.59 20.86 32.06
N ALA A 129 0.31 20.70 30.76
CA ALA A 129 -0.50 21.67 30.04
C ALA A 129 -1.97 21.67 30.48
N ASN A 130 -2.55 20.50 30.80
CA ASN A 130 -3.94 20.43 31.24
C ASN A 130 -4.12 20.89 32.71
N LEU A 131 -3.15 20.58 33.59
CA LEU A 131 -3.08 21.11 34.95
C LEU A 131 -3.08 22.65 34.94
N ALA A 132 -2.15 23.25 34.18
CA ALA A 132 -2.07 24.69 34.01
C ALA A 132 -3.36 25.26 33.39
N GLY A 133 -3.83 24.65 32.31
CA GLY A 133 -5.04 25.01 31.58
C GLY A 133 -4.77 25.77 30.27
N SER A 134 -5.86 26.18 29.62
CA SER A 134 -5.84 26.94 28.37
C SER A 134 -5.97 28.45 28.62
N SER A 135 -5.58 29.26 27.63
CA SER A 135 -5.88 30.70 27.63
C SER A 135 -7.39 30.94 27.46
N ARG A 136 -7.91 31.98 28.10
CA ARG A 136 -9.34 32.37 28.09
C ARG A 136 -9.92 32.53 26.68
N HIS A 137 -9.16 33.12 25.76
CA HIS A 137 -9.54 33.30 24.35
C HIS A 137 -8.68 32.48 23.39
N GLY A 138 -7.74 31.68 23.92
CA GLY A 138 -6.97 30.73 23.13
C GLY A 138 -7.76 29.45 22.92
N GLY A 139 -7.67 28.53 23.88
CA GLY A 139 -8.23 27.18 23.76
C GLY A 139 -7.30 26.25 22.97
N VAL A 140 -7.33 24.96 23.29
CA VAL A 140 -6.45 23.95 22.69
C VAL A 140 -7.23 22.71 22.30
N LEU A 141 -6.95 22.23 21.09
CA LEU A 141 -7.48 20.99 20.54
C LEU A 141 -6.34 20.01 20.21
N ALA A 142 -6.38 18.80 20.78
CA ALA A 142 -5.42 17.73 20.53
C ALA A 142 -6.05 16.65 19.62
N LEU A 143 -5.58 16.53 18.39
CA LEU A 143 -6.01 15.51 17.44
C LEU A 143 -5.22 14.21 17.65
N MET A 144 -5.89 13.17 18.16
CA MET A 144 -5.27 11.86 18.42
C MET A 144 -5.56 10.89 17.27
N GLY A 145 -4.53 10.47 16.53
CA GLY A 145 -4.66 9.55 15.41
C GLY A 145 -4.57 8.08 15.81
N ASP A 146 -5.68 7.34 15.76
CA ASP A 146 -5.75 5.92 16.07
C ASP A 146 -5.87 5.03 14.82
N ASP A 147 -5.12 3.93 14.81
CA ASP A 147 -5.19 2.86 13.82
C ASP A 147 -5.53 1.54 14.54
N HIS A 148 -6.82 1.23 14.63
CA HIS A 148 -7.33 0.08 15.37
C HIS A 148 -6.89 -1.27 14.79
N MET A 149 -6.54 -1.31 13.50
CA MET A 149 -6.18 -2.52 12.76
C MET A 149 -4.67 -2.68 12.54
N ALA A 150 -3.86 -1.69 12.95
CA ALA A 150 -2.42 -1.64 12.68
C ALA A 150 -2.06 -1.84 11.19
N GLU A 151 -2.90 -1.36 10.27
CA GLU A 151 -2.67 -1.49 8.83
C GLU A 151 -1.45 -0.70 8.34
N SER A 152 -1.13 0.40 9.03
CA SER A 152 0.03 1.28 8.75
C SER A 152 0.86 1.56 10.01
N SER A 153 0.67 0.75 11.06
CA SER A 153 1.25 0.94 12.40
C SER A 153 2.00 -0.29 12.87
N THR A 154 2.92 -0.11 13.81
CA THR A 154 3.53 -1.23 14.53
C THR A 154 2.62 -1.80 15.61
N ASN A 155 1.70 -0.98 16.16
CA ASN A 155 0.76 -1.37 17.21
C ASN A 155 -0.68 -0.95 16.84
N ALA A 156 -1.65 -1.76 17.27
CA ALA A 156 -3.07 -1.47 17.13
C ALA A 156 -3.55 -0.60 18.31
N HIS A 157 -3.61 0.71 18.12
CA HIS A 157 -3.72 1.69 19.21
C HIS A 157 -5.17 1.95 19.68
N ALA A 158 -5.32 2.48 20.90
CA ALA A 158 -6.55 3.05 21.45
C ALA A 158 -6.16 4.12 22.47
N THR A 159 -6.14 5.38 22.02
CA THR A 159 -5.47 6.47 22.75
C THR A 159 -6.29 7.02 23.91
N GLU A 160 -7.61 6.81 23.95
CA GLU A 160 -8.50 7.53 24.86
C GLU A 160 -8.07 7.44 26.33
N PHE A 161 -7.57 6.28 26.76
CA PHE A 161 -7.16 6.06 28.15
C PHE A 161 -5.99 6.95 28.60
N LEU A 162 -5.15 7.44 27.69
CA LEU A 162 -4.08 8.39 28.06
C LEU A 162 -4.64 9.79 28.32
N PHE A 163 -5.66 10.20 27.57
CA PHE A 163 -6.35 11.46 27.83
C PHE A 163 -7.26 11.38 29.06
N VAL A 164 -7.82 10.20 29.37
CA VAL A 164 -8.46 9.94 30.67
C VAL A 164 -7.45 10.13 31.81
N ASP A 165 -6.24 9.57 31.69
CA ASP A 165 -5.17 9.67 32.71
C ASP A 165 -4.69 11.12 32.92
N THR A 166 -4.64 11.93 31.85
CA THR A 166 -4.27 13.35 31.91
C THR A 166 -5.47 14.29 32.13
N MET A 167 -6.67 13.72 32.32
CA MET A 167 -7.94 14.41 32.53
C MET A 167 -8.34 15.41 31.45
N VAL A 168 -8.04 15.11 30.19
CA VAL A 168 -8.41 15.91 29.02
C VAL A 168 -9.72 15.38 28.43
N PRO A 169 -10.79 16.19 28.36
CA PRO A 169 -12.04 15.82 27.69
C PRO A 169 -11.82 15.33 26.25
N ILE A 170 -12.55 14.29 25.85
CA ILE A 170 -12.38 13.59 24.58
C ILE A 170 -13.67 13.67 23.79
N LEU A 171 -13.61 14.22 22.58
CA LEU A 171 -14.67 14.22 21.58
C LEU A 171 -14.39 13.15 20.53
N ASN A 172 -15.42 12.43 20.10
CA ASN A 172 -15.25 11.30 19.18
C ASN A 172 -16.18 11.44 17.94
N PRO A 173 -15.68 12.07 16.86
CA PRO A 173 -16.46 12.30 15.65
C PRO A 173 -16.74 11.02 14.88
N ALA A 174 -18.00 10.88 14.43
CA ALA A 174 -18.46 9.73 13.65
C ALA A 174 -18.05 9.79 12.17
N GLY A 175 -17.87 10.99 11.63
CA GLY A 175 -17.49 11.21 10.23
C GLY A 175 -16.89 12.60 10.01
N VAL A 176 -16.67 12.94 8.73
CA VAL A 176 -15.96 14.18 8.31
C VAL A 176 -16.65 15.45 8.83
N GLN A 177 -17.98 15.51 8.80
CA GLN A 177 -18.76 16.65 9.30
C GLN A 177 -18.42 16.98 10.76
N GLU A 178 -18.32 15.96 11.60
CA GLU A 178 -18.12 16.15 13.04
C GLU A 178 -16.69 16.52 13.39
N ILE A 179 -15.72 16.39 12.48
CA ILE A 179 -14.38 16.97 12.68
C ILE A 179 -14.47 18.50 12.76
N ILE A 180 -15.32 19.12 11.94
CA ILE A 180 -15.57 20.57 12.01
C ILE A 180 -16.39 20.87 13.26
N ASP A 181 -17.52 20.18 13.42
CA ASP A 181 -18.47 20.51 14.49
C ASP A 181 -17.84 20.33 15.88
N TYR A 182 -17.22 19.17 16.13
CA TYR A 182 -16.56 18.88 17.41
C TYR A 182 -15.23 19.65 17.56
N GLY A 183 -14.59 20.08 16.47
CA GLY A 183 -13.44 20.98 16.54
C GLY A 183 -13.81 22.33 17.15
N LEU A 184 -14.90 22.93 16.67
CA LEU A 184 -15.41 24.21 17.18
C LEU A 184 -15.93 24.08 18.61
N TYR A 185 -16.68 23.01 18.93
CA TYR A 185 -17.08 22.73 20.32
C TYR A 185 -15.87 22.48 21.23
N GLY A 186 -14.83 21.79 20.75
CA GLY A 186 -13.63 21.50 21.52
C GLY A 186 -12.85 22.75 21.91
N ILE A 187 -12.68 23.70 21.00
CA ILE A 187 -12.02 24.99 21.30
C ILE A 187 -12.87 25.79 22.30
N ALA A 188 -14.19 25.85 22.12
CA ALA A 188 -15.08 26.54 23.04
C ALA A 188 -15.10 25.90 24.45
N MET A 189 -15.17 24.57 24.53
CA MET A 189 -15.09 23.81 25.79
C MET A 189 -13.74 24.06 26.47
N SER A 190 -12.65 24.05 25.71
CA SER A 190 -11.31 24.31 26.22
C SER A 190 -11.21 25.71 26.84
N ARG A 191 -11.75 26.74 26.19
CA ARG A 191 -11.78 28.11 26.71
C ARG A 191 -12.61 28.22 28.00
N PHE A 192 -13.78 27.57 28.02
CA PHE A 192 -14.71 27.63 29.15
C PHE A 192 -14.21 26.86 30.39
N ALA A 193 -13.86 25.59 30.21
CA ALA A 193 -13.48 24.71 31.32
C ALA A 193 -12.01 24.87 31.73
N GLY A 194 -11.20 25.63 31.00
CA GLY A 194 -9.77 25.77 31.27
C GLY A 194 -9.00 24.46 31.10
N THR A 195 -9.55 23.49 30.36
CA THR A 195 -8.89 22.22 29.99
C THR A 195 -8.38 22.31 28.57
N TRP A 196 -7.50 21.39 28.17
CA TRP A 196 -7.39 21.05 26.75
C TRP A 196 -8.62 20.23 26.33
N ALA A 197 -8.88 20.11 25.05
CA ALA A 197 -9.87 19.18 24.51
C ALA A 197 -9.19 18.27 23.48
N ALA A 198 -9.57 17.01 23.40
CA ALA A 198 -9.01 16.07 22.44
C ALA A 198 -10.07 15.58 21.46
N ILE A 199 -9.68 15.28 20.22
CA ILE A 199 -10.54 14.68 19.21
C ILE A 199 -9.93 13.37 18.74
N LYS A 200 -10.73 12.30 18.80
CA LYS A 200 -10.37 11.00 18.23
C LYS A 200 -10.46 11.00 16.71
N CYS A 201 -9.31 10.84 16.07
CA CYS A 201 -9.16 10.71 14.64
C CYS A 201 -8.87 9.26 14.29
N VAL A 202 -9.77 8.62 13.55
CA VAL A 202 -9.57 7.27 12.99
C VAL A 202 -9.53 7.37 11.47
N LYS A 203 -9.07 6.31 10.79
CA LYS A 203 -9.05 6.29 9.32
C LYS A 203 -10.40 6.68 8.71
N ASP A 204 -11.48 6.17 9.28
CA ASP A 204 -12.84 6.36 8.78
C ASP A 204 -13.38 7.79 8.86
N ASN A 205 -12.76 8.68 9.64
CA ASN A 205 -13.15 10.09 9.66
C ASN A 205 -12.07 11.01 9.04
N VAL A 206 -10.78 10.73 9.19
CA VAL A 206 -9.71 11.59 8.64
C VAL A 206 -9.30 11.25 7.21
N GLU A 207 -9.19 9.96 6.87
CA GLU A 207 -8.82 9.48 5.53
C GLU A 207 -10.06 9.32 4.61
N SER A 208 -11.23 9.70 5.11
CA SER A 208 -12.47 9.77 4.34
C SER A 208 -12.68 11.13 3.68
N THR A 209 -13.39 11.14 2.55
CA THR A 209 -13.84 12.34 1.83
C THR A 209 -15.35 12.32 1.71
N ALA A 210 -16.00 13.44 1.99
CA ALA A 210 -17.45 13.56 1.96
C ALA A 210 -17.91 14.97 1.55
N SER A 211 -19.15 15.06 1.09
CA SER A 211 -19.89 16.33 1.02
C SER A 211 -20.37 16.71 2.43
N VAL A 212 -20.01 17.90 2.91
CA VAL A 212 -20.35 18.40 4.26
C VAL A 212 -20.99 19.79 4.20
N ASP A 213 -21.71 20.14 5.25
CA ASP A 213 -22.23 21.48 5.52
C ASP A 213 -21.25 22.25 6.41
N ALA A 214 -20.74 23.35 5.89
CA ALA A 214 -19.74 24.21 6.50
C ALA A 214 -20.22 25.66 6.61
N ALA A 215 -21.54 25.87 6.72
CA ALA A 215 -22.12 27.16 7.10
C ALA A 215 -21.58 27.61 8.47
N LEU A 216 -21.31 28.91 8.63
CA LEU A 216 -20.72 29.44 9.87
C LEU A 216 -21.70 29.41 11.04
N GLU A 217 -22.99 29.52 10.74
CA GLU A 217 -24.13 29.55 11.65
C GLU A 217 -24.66 28.15 12.00
N ARG A 218 -24.05 27.08 11.44
CA ARG A 218 -24.45 25.69 11.67
C ARG A 218 -24.51 25.31 13.16
N LEU A 219 -23.63 25.89 13.96
CA LEU A 219 -23.54 25.65 15.41
C LEU A 219 -23.87 26.90 16.22
N ASP A 220 -24.81 26.73 17.14
CA ASP A 220 -25.10 27.66 18.22
C ASP A 220 -24.44 27.14 19.50
N ILE A 221 -23.26 27.69 19.84
CA ILE A 221 -22.45 27.21 20.97
C ILE A 221 -22.87 27.97 22.22
N VAL A 222 -23.35 27.24 23.23
CA VAL A 222 -23.83 27.77 24.50
C VAL A 222 -22.72 27.71 25.54
N VAL A 223 -22.47 28.84 26.21
CA VAL A 223 -21.62 28.89 27.41
C VAL A 223 -22.55 28.78 28.63
N PRO A 224 -22.46 27.69 29.43
CA PRO A 224 -23.37 27.50 30.56
C PRO A 224 -23.03 28.43 31.72
N ASP A 225 -24.04 28.68 32.56
CA ASP A 225 -23.83 29.28 33.87
C ASP A 225 -23.17 28.25 34.81
N PHE A 226 -22.07 28.62 35.45
CA PHE A 226 -21.25 27.73 36.27
C PHE A 226 -20.51 28.53 37.34
N GLU A 227 -20.46 28.01 38.55
CA GLU A 227 -19.77 28.64 39.67
C GLU A 227 -18.25 28.53 39.50
N MET A 228 -17.64 29.60 38.98
CA MET A 228 -16.20 29.66 38.74
C MET A 228 -15.41 29.83 40.04
N PRO A 229 -14.27 29.14 40.22
CA PRO A 229 -13.39 29.41 41.35
C PRO A 229 -12.77 30.82 41.24
N PRO A 230 -12.21 31.37 42.34
CA PRO A 230 -11.52 32.65 42.31
C PRO A 230 -10.51 32.75 41.16
N GLY A 231 -10.66 33.79 40.34
CA GLY A 231 -9.83 34.05 39.16
C GLY A 231 -10.11 33.17 37.93
N GLY A 232 -11.25 32.46 37.87
CA GLY A 232 -11.65 31.63 36.71
C GLY A 232 -10.87 30.32 36.60
N LEU A 233 -11.00 29.56 35.50
CA LEU A 233 -10.37 28.23 35.29
C LEU A 233 -9.12 28.23 34.40
N ASN A 234 -8.90 29.31 33.65
CA ASN A 234 -7.84 29.42 32.66
C ASN A 234 -6.42 29.51 33.27
N ILE A 235 -5.42 29.35 32.41
CA ILE A 235 -3.99 29.39 32.77
C ILE A 235 -3.58 30.73 33.37
N ARG A 236 -2.73 30.70 34.39
CA ARG A 236 -2.22 31.88 35.12
C ARG A 236 -1.00 31.52 35.99
N ASN A 237 -0.23 32.52 36.42
CA ASN A 237 1.11 32.33 37.03
C ASN A 237 1.09 32.19 38.56
N GLU A 238 0.04 32.66 39.22
CA GLU A 238 -0.05 32.78 40.68
C GLU A 238 -0.44 31.46 41.39
N ILE A 239 -0.67 30.37 40.66
CA ILE A 239 -1.07 29.08 41.21
C ILE A 239 0.12 28.11 41.24
N ASP A 240 0.39 27.55 42.42
CA ASP A 240 1.35 26.46 42.58
C ASP A 240 0.79 25.11 42.06
N MET A 241 1.59 24.05 42.22
CA MET A 241 1.26 22.73 41.68
C MET A 241 0.01 22.12 42.33
N LEU A 242 -0.20 22.33 43.64
CA LEU A 242 -1.36 21.78 44.35
C LEU A 242 -2.64 22.54 44.00
N GLY A 243 -2.58 23.86 43.85
CA GLY A 243 -3.73 24.64 43.42
C GLY A 243 -4.14 24.31 41.97
N GLN A 244 -3.19 23.96 41.09
CA GLN A 244 -3.51 23.49 39.74
C GLN A 244 -4.23 22.13 39.76
N GLU A 245 -3.78 21.21 40.61
CA GLU A 245 -4.40 19.90 40.82
C GLU A 245 -5.82 20.04 41.39
N GLU A 246 -5.99 20.80 42.48
CA GLU A 246 -7.29 21.09 43.10
C GLU A 246 -8.30 21.58 42.06
N ARG A 247 -7.91 22.57 41.24
CA ARG A 247 -8.78 23.12 40.18
C ARG A 247 -9.17 22.08 39.15
N LEU A 248 -8.23 21.23 38.73
CA LEU A 248 -8.50 20.19 37.75
C LEU A 248 -9.55 19.19 38.27
N HIS A 249 -9.38 18.75 39.51
CA HIS A 249 -10.22 17.73 40.14
C HIS A 249 -11.59 18.27 40.60
N GLU A 250 -11.63 19.44 41.21
CA GLU A 250 -12.84 19.97 41.86
C GLU A 250 -13.70 20.81 40.90
N TYR A 251 -13.11 21.47 39.91
CA TYR A 251 -13.83 22.43 39.07
C TYR A 251 -13.80 22.13 37.57
N LYS A 252 -12.61 21.93 36.98
CA LYS A 252 -12.46 21.84 35.51
C LYS A 252 -13.25 20.67 34.91
N ARG A 253 -13.24 19.50 35.55
CA ARG A 253 -14.03 18.33 35.11
C ARG A 253 -15.53 18.59 35.16
N ALA A 254 -16.02 19.22 36.22
CA ALA A 254 -17.43 19.58 36.37
C ALA A 254 -17.86 20.63 35.34
N ALA A 255 -17.01 21.63 35.09
CA ALA A 255 -17.23 22.64 34.05
C ALA A 255 -17.30 21.99 32.66
N ALA A 256 -16.40 21.05 32.33
CA ALA A 256 -16.49 20.29 31.09
C ALA A 256 -17.82 19.53 30.95
N SER A 257 -18.30 18.88 32.03
CA SER A 257 -19.61 18.21 32.03
C SER A 257 -20.77 19.19 31.81
N ALA A 258 -20.76 20.34 32.48
CA ALA A 258 -21.77 21.38 32.31
C ALA A 258 -21.81 21.90 30.85
N PHE A 259 -20.65 22.07 30.23
CA PHE A 259 -20.54 22.45 28.82
C PHE A 259 -21.11 21.36 27.88
N ILE A 260 -20.75 20.09 28.12
CA ILE A 260 -21.25 18.93 27.38
C ILE A 260 -22.78 18.88 27.43
N HIS A 261 -23.35 19.10 28.62
CA HIS A 261 -24.80 19.11 28.84
C HIS A 261 -25.48 20.26 28.09
N ALA A 262 -25.03 21.50 28.29
CA ALA A 262 -25.66 22.68 27.69
C ALA A 262 -25.63 22.70 26.16
N ASN A 263 -24.64 22.05 25.55
CA ASN A 263 -24.51 21.96 24.09
C ASN A 263 -25.08 20.65 23.50
N GLY A 264 -25.70 19.79 24.31
CA GLY A 264 -26.32 18.55 23.84
C GLY A 264 -25.37 17.62 23.07
N LEU A 265 -24.09 17.58 23.46
CA LEU A 265 -23.06 16.82 22.71
C LEU A 265 -23.34 15.32 22.70
N ASN A 266 -23.98 14.81 23.75
CA ASN A 266 -24.51 13.44 23.80
C ASN A 266 -26.01 13.49 23.57
N ARG A 267 -26.51 12.73 22.59
CA ARG A 267 -27.89 12.87 22.08
C ARG A 267 -28.65 11.55 22.06
N ILE A 268 -29.91 11.58 22.49
CA ILE A 268 -30.88 10.51 22.23
C ILE A 268 -31.37 10.69 20.79
N VAL A 269 -30.95 9.78 19.91
CA VAL A 269 -31.27 9.80 18.47
C VAL A 269 -32.61 9.12 18.19
N TYR A 270 -32.87 7.98 18.83
CA TYR A 270 -34.19 7.34 18.83
C TYR A 270 -34.73 7.37 20.23
N SER A 271 -35.95 7.88 20.41
CA SER A 271 -36.55 8.06 21.74
C SER A 271 -36.94 6.74 22.42
N GLY A 272 -37.28 5.72 21.63
CA GLY A 272 -37.88 4.47 22.10
C GLY A 272 -39.37 4.58 22.41
N GLY A 273 -40.04 5.64 21.96
CA GLY A 273 -41.48 5.84 22.15
C GLY A 273 -41.89 6.00 23.61
N SER A 274 -43.13 5.62 23.95
CA SER A 274 -43.70 5.75 25.29
C SER A 274 -43.27 4.67 26.28
N GLY A 275 -42.70 3.56 25.79
CA GLY A 275 -42.30 2.40 26.59
C GLY A 275 -40.93 1.85 26.17
N PRO A 276 -39.85 2.64 26.29
CA PRO A 276 -38.50 2.20 25.96
C PRO A 276 -38.11 1.03 26.87
N LYS A 277 -37.49 -0.03 26.33
CA LYS A 277 -37.01 -1.20 27.09
C LYS A 277 -35.54 -1.53 26.84
N LEU A 278 -35.10 -1.38 25.59
CA LEU A 278 -33.73 -1.65 25.18
C LEU A 278 -33.05 -0.35 24.76
N GLY A 279 -31.95 -0.01 25.42
CA GLY A 279 -31.07 1.10 25.02
C GLY A 279 -29.86 0.61 24.25
N ILE A 280 -29.45 1.37 23.24
CA ILE A 280 -28.20 1.17 22.51
C ILE A 280 -27.35 2.43 22.70
N VAL A 281 -26.17 2.29 23.28
CA VAL A 281 -25.20 3.37 23.44
C VAL A 281 -24.07 3.16 22.46
N THR A 282 -23.72 4.20 21.70
CA THR A 282 -22.65 4.12 20.69
C THR A 282 -21.93 5.45 20.53
N VAL A 283 -20.74 5.42 19.94
CA VAL A 283 -19.80 6.54 19.91
C VAL A 283 -19.00 6.55 18.61
N GLY A 284 -18.59 7.73 18.14
CA GLY A 284 -17.66 7.86 17.01
C GLY A 284 -18.12 7.10 15.78
N LYS A 285 -17.18 6.47 15.07
CA LYS A 285 -17.48 5.63 13.90
C LYS A 285 -18.52 4.55 14.19
N SER A 286 -18.51 3.93 15.38
CA SER A 286 -19.49 2.90 15.73
C SER A 286 -20.93 3.39 15.72
N TYR A 287 -21.18 4.70 15.83
CA TYR A 287 -22.53 5.25 15.65
C TYR A 287 -23.04 5.00 14.23
N LEU A 288 -22.20 5.26 13.23
CA LEU A 288 -22.48 5.01 11.82
C LEU A 288 -22.70 3.51 11.58
N ASP A 289 -21.84 2.65 12.14
CA ASP A 289 -21.97 1.20 11.99
C ASP A 289 -23.25 0.66 12.67
N VAL A 290 -23.65 1.20 13.83
CA VAL A 290 -24.92 0.85 14.51
C VAL A 290 -26.14 1.30 13.70
N ARG A 291 -26.09 2.49 13.09
CA ARG A 291 -27.16 2.97 12.21
C ARG A 291 -27.35 2.04 11.01
N GLN A 292 -26.26 1.63 10.37
CA GLN A 292 -26.30 0.63 9.30
C GLN A 292 -26.83 -0.73 9.80
N ALA A 293 -26.37 -1.18 10.98
CA ALA A 293 -26.78 -2.44 11.57
C ALA A 293 -28.28 -2.50 11.88
N LEU A 294 -28.85 -1.41 12.43
CA LEU A 294 -30.28 -1.29 12.70
C LEU A 294 -31.09 -1.31 11.40
N GLU A 295 -30.64 -0.59 10.37
CA GLU A 295 -31.27 -0.63 9.04
C GLU A 295 -31.25 -2.05 8.43
N ASP A 296 -30.12 -2.77 8.57
CA ASP A 296 -29.95 -4.11 8.05
C ASP A 296 -30.91 -5.12 8.68
N ILE A 297 -31.21 -4.96 9.97
CA ILE A 297 -32.23 -5.76 10.68
C ILE A 297 -33.65 -5.18 10.57
N GLY A 298 -33.86 -4.12 9.79
CA GLY A 298 -35.20 -3.57 9.51
C GLY A 298 -35.74 -2.63 10.59
N VAL A 299 -34.86 -2.07 11.41
CA VAL A 299 -35.21 -1.16 12.50
C VAL A 299 -34.81 0.27 12.12
N ASP A 300 -35.77 1.01 11.58
CA ASP A 300 -35.68 2.46 11.47
C ASP A 300 -36.18 3.16 12.75
N GLU A 301 -36.25 4.49 12.74
CA GLU A 301 -36.73 5.26 13.90
C GLU A 301 -38.19 4.95 14.25
N ALA A 302 -39.05 4.80 13.25
CA ALA A 302 -40.46 4.51 13.45
C ALA A 302 -40.67 3.13 14.07
N ALA A 303 -39.95 2.12 13.57
CA ALA A 303 -39.91 0.78 14.14
C ALA A 303 -39.33 0.80 15.56
N ALA A 304 -38.21 1.48 15.78
CA ALA A 304 -37.56 1.62 17.09
C ALA A 304 -38.53 2.21 18.14
N ASN A 305 -39.25 3.28 17.78
CA ASN A 305 -40.23 3.90 18.67
C ASN A 305 -41.44 2.98 18.95
N ARG A 306 -41.86 2.16 17.98
CA ARG A 306 -42.97 1.20 18.16
C ARG A 306 -42.61 0.05 19.09
N ILE A 307 -41.37 -0.44 19.00
CA ILE A 307 -40.93 -1.65 19.73
C ILE A 307 -40.10 -1.35 20.99
N GLY A 308 -39.89 -0.08 21.32
CA GLY A 308 -39.23 0.32 22.56
C GLY A 308 -37.70 0.32 22.52
N ILE A 309 -37.09 0.65 21.38
CA ILE A 309 -35.62 0.77 21.24
C ILE A 309 -35.19 2.23 21.29
N ARG A 310 -34.30 2.55 22.22
CA ARG A 310 -33.67 3.86 22.36
C ARG A 310 -32.24 3.81 21.83
N LEU A 311 -31.83 4.82 21.05
CA LEU A 311 -30.46 4.94 20.53
C LEU A 311 -29.83 6.22 21.08
N PHE A 312 -28.67 6.09 21.71
CA PHE A 312 -27.92 7.19 22.28
C PHE A 312 -26.54 7.30 21.65
N LYS A 313 -26.30 8.45 21.03
CA LYS A 313 -25.01 8.79 20.46
C LYS A 313 -24.23 9.64 21.46
N VAL A 314 -23.07 9.13 21.84
CA VAL A 314 -22.10 9.85 22.66
C VAL A 314 -21.18 10.66 21.75
N GLY A 315 -21.16 11.97 21.93
CA GLY A 315 -20.19 12.87 21.29
C GLY A 315 -18.93 13.06 22.13
N CYS A 316 -19.08 13.07 23.46
CA CYS A 316 -17.99 13.18 24.42
C CYS A 316 -17.92 11.90 25.30
N PRO A 317 -17.12 10.88 24.92
CA PRO A 317 -16.96 9.65 25.72
C PRO A 317 -16.32 9.85 27.09
N TRP A 318 -15.57 10.93 27.30
CA TRP A 318 -14.98 11.25 28.59
C TRP A 318 -14.79 12.76 28.77
N PRO A 319 -15.21 13.36 29.91
CA PRO A 319 -16.04 12.74 30.94
C PRO A 319 -17.44 12.46 30.40
N LEU A 320 -17.99 11.28 30.68
CA LEU A 320 -19.37 10.97 30.30
C LEU A 320 -20.34 11.71 31.24
N ASP A 321 -21.17 12.59 30.69
CA ASP A 321 -22.09 13.43 31.47
C ASP A 321 -23.18 12.62 32.18
N LEU A 322 -23.25 12.74 33.52
CA LEU A 322 -24.14 11.95 34.36
C LEU A 322 -25.63 12.22 34.10
N GLN A 323 -25.98 13.48 33.81
CA GLN A 323 -27.37 13.86 33.57
C GLN A 323 -27.89 13.22 32.29
N HIS A 324 -27.13 13.30 31.19
CA HIS A 324 -27.45 12.60 29.95
C HIS A 324 -27.58 11.08 30.13
N ILE A 325 -26.67 10.45 30.90
CA ILE A 325 -26.74 9.01 31.20
C ILE A 325 -28.06 8.68 31.90
N THR A 326 -28.41 9.47 32.91
CA THR A 326 -29.60 9.27 33.74
C THR A 326 -30.88 9.40 32.92
N ASP A 327 -30.98 10.43 32.08
CA ASP A 327 -32.13 10.65 31.21
C ASP A 327 -32.26 9.56 30.14
N PHE A 328 -31.13 9.08 29.60
CA PHE A 328 -31.13 7.95 28.68
C PHE A 328 -31.55 6.62 29.35
N ALA A 329 -31.04 6.32 30.55
CA ALA A 329 -31.26 5.05 31.24
C ALA A 329 -32.70 4.88 31.76
N ARG A 330 -33.46 5.98 31.90
CA ARG A 330 -34.81 5.95 32.47
C ARG A 330 -35.74 5.03 31.69
N GLY A 331 -36.27 4.02 32.40
CA GLY A 331 -37.25 3.06 31.89
C GLY A 331 -36.65 1.86 31.15
N LEU A 332 -35.34 1.79 30.98
CA LEU A 332 -34.69 0.69 30.25
C LEU A 332 -34.48 -0.54 31.14
N ASP A 333 -34.72 -1.72 30.58
CA ASP A 333 -34.40 -3.02 31.18
C ASP A 333 -32.94 -3.41 30.88
N THR A 334 -32.50 -3.13 29.65
CA THR A 334 -31.19 -3.52 29.13
C THR A 334 -30.55 -2.37 28.35
N ILE A 335 -29.25 -2.18 28.51
CA ILE A 335 -28.41 -1.28 27.72
C ILE A 335 -27.31 -2.10 27.03
N VAL A 336 -27.21 -1.96 25.71
CA VAL A 336 -26.13 -2.52 24.88
C VAL A 336 -25.16 -1.41 24.49
N VAL A 337 -23.89 -1.55 24.87
CA VAL A 337 -22.83 -0.58 24.57
C VAL A 337 -22.01 -1.07 23.39
N VAL A 338 -22.04 -0.31 22.31
CA VAL A 338 -21.28 -0.54 21.07
C VAL A 338 -20.17 0.49 20.98
N GLU A 339 -18.97 0.13 21.45
CA GLU A 339 -17.77 0.97 21.41
C GLU A 339 -16.57 0.18 20.87
N GLU A 340 -15.63 0.83 20.18
CA GLU A 340 -14.44 0.16 19.64
C GLU A 340 -13.40 -0.14 20.73
N LYS A 341 -12.59 -1.19 20.53
CA LYS A 341 -11.46 -1.55 21.40
C LYS A 341 -11.86 -1.81 22.85
N ARG A 342 -11.34 -1.08 23.84
CA ARG A 342 -11.57 -1.37 25.27
C ARG A 342 -12.88 -0.73 25.75
N SER A 343 -13.44 -1.24 26.85
CA SER A 343 -14.66 -0.68 27.47
C SER A 343 -14.35 0.62 28.22
N LEU A 344 -14.68 1.77 27.66
CA LEU A 344 -14.58 3.08 28.31
C LEU A 344 -15.96 3.57 28.75
N ILE A 345 -16.96 3.53 27.86
CA ILE A 345 -18.33 3.96 28.15
C ILE A 345 -19.03 2.92 29.02
N GLU A 346 -18.87 1.63 28.71
CA GLU A 346 -19.52 0.54 29.46
C GLU A 346 -19.14 0.56 30.96
N VAL A 347 -17.88 0.87 31.29
CA VAL A 347 -17.40 0.97 32.68
C VAL A 347 -18.00 2.20 33.36
N GLN A 348 -17.96 3.36 32.71
CA GLN A 348 -18.55 4.59 33.26
C GLN A 348 -20.06 4.45 33.50
N LEU A 349 -20.80 3.79 32.60
CA LEU A 349 -22.24 3.56 32.82
C LEU A 349 -22.50 2.72 34.06
N ARG A 350 -21.74 1.63 34.27
CA ARG A 350 -21.89 0.81 35.48
C ARG A 350 -21.52 1.59 36.74
N GLU A 351 -20.40 2.31 36.71
CA GLU A 351 -19.92 3.13 37.84
C GLU A 351 -20.96 4.18 38.27
N ASN A 352 -21.64 4.81 37.30
CA ASN A 352 -22.60 5.88 37.59
C ASN A 352 -24.02 5.38 37.88
N LEU A 353 -24.43 4.22 37.36
CA LEU A 353 -25.81 3.71 37.51
C LEU A 353 -25.95 2.66 38.62
N TYR A 354 -24.98 1.78 38.81
CA TYR A 354 -25.09 0.69 39.78
C TYR A 354 -24.89 1.22 41.21
N GLY A 355 -25.83 0.89 42.09
CA GLY A 355 -25.99 1.52 43.40
C GLY A 355 -27.08 2.59 43.44
N THR A 356 -27.63 3.01 42.30
CA THR A 356 -28.82 3.88 42.22
C THR A 356 -30.12 3.07 42.10
N ALA A 357 -31.27 3.73 42.04
CA ALA A 357 -32.55 3.06 41.75
C ALA A 357 -32.68 2.59 40.29
N MET A 358 -31.81 3.08 39.38
CA MET A 358 -31.82 2.75 37.95
C MET A 358 -30.66 1.83 37.63
N GLN A 359 -30.92 0.51 37.53
CA GLN A 359 -29.90 -0.50 37.31
C GLN A 359 -30.27 -1.45 36.16
N PRO A 360 -30.27 -0.98 34.91
CA PRO A 360 -30.48 -1.86 33.76
C PRO A 360 -29.35 -2.89 33.66
N ILE A 361 -29.62 -4.01 32.99
CA ILE A 361 -28.57 -4.94 32.58
C ILE A 361 -27.70 -4.23 31.55
N ILE A 362 -26.39 -4.08 31.80
CA ILE A 362 -25.45 -3.42 30.89
C ILE A 362 -24.54 -4.46 30.26
N VAL A 363 -24.62 -4.60 28.94
CA VAL A 363 -23.78 -5.49 28.13
C VAL A 363 -23.02 -4.70 27.07
N GLY A 364 -21.93 -5.26 26.56
CA GLY A 364 -21.09 -4.59 25.56
C GLY A 364 -19.95 -5.49 25.11
N LYS A 365 -18.80 -5.44 25.79
CA LYS A 365 -17.69 -6.37 25.53
C LYS A 365 -18.05 -7.81 25.88
N LYS A 366 -18.84 -7.97 26.93
CA LYS A 366 -19.40 -9.25 27.34
C LYS A 366 -20.93 -9.18 27.30
N ASP A 367 -21.53 -10.32 27.05
CA ASP A 367 -22.97 -10.51 27.15
C ASP A 367 -23.40 -10.81 28.59
N GLU A 368 -24.69 -11.12 28.75
CA GLU A 368 -25.35 -11.38 30.02
C GLU A 368 -24.88 -12.70 30.68
N ARG A 369 -24.20 -13.57 29.93
CA ARG A 369 -23.62 -14.85 30.40
C ARG A 369 -22.13 -14.71 30.72
N GLY A 370 -21.52 -13.57 30.39
CA GLY A 370 -20.09 -13.32 30.50
C GLY A 370 -19.29 -13.77 29.28
N ASP A 371 -19.95 -14.24 28.22
CA ASP A 371 -19.34 -14.60 26.95
C ASP A 371 -19.01 -13.33 26.15
N GLY A 372 -18.08 -13.43 25.19
CA GLY A 372 -17.68 -12.28 24.37
C GLY A 372 -18.81 -11.83 23.44
N LEU A 373 -19.14 -10.54 23.48
CA LEU A 373 -20.15 -9.91 22.62
C LEU A 373 -19.50 -9.04 21.54
N PHE A 374 -18.90 -7.91 21.93
CA PHE A 374 -18.10 -7.08 21.02
C PHE A 374 -16.60 -7.23 21.30
N PRO A 375 -15.77 -7.55 20.29
CA PRO A 375 -14.35 -7.79 20.50
C PRO A 375 -13.61 -6.52 20.94
N ALA A 376 -12.63 -6.70 21.83
CA ALA A 376 -11.72 -5.63 22.23
C ALA A 376 -10.51 -5.44 21.30
N LYS A 377 -10.33 -6.37 20.36
CA LYS A 377 -9.27 -6.36 19.34
C LYS A 377 -9.85 -6.03 17.98
N GLY A 378 -9.04 -5.41 17.12
CA GLY A 378 -9.45 -5.02 15.78
C GLY A 378 -10.55 -3.94 15.76
N ALA A 379 -11.23 -3.84 14.63
CA ALA A 379 -12.39 -2.99 14.40
C ALA A 379 -13.67 -3.81 14.50
N LEU A 380 -14.79 -3.14 14.79
CA LEU A 380 -16.10 -3.78 14.78
C LEU A 380 -16.63 -3.88 13.34
N ASP A 381 -17.26 -5.02 13.02
CA ASP A 381 -17.96 -5.22 11.75
C ASP A 381 -19.45 -4.89 11.90
N PRO A 382 -20.08 -4.14 10.96
CA PRO A 382 -21.49 -3.81 11.05
C PRO A 382 -22.42 -5.03 11.08
N ASN A 383 -22.08 -6.14 10.42
CA ASN A 383 -22.91 -7.36 10.45
C ASN A 383 -22.83 -8.02 11.83
N ASP A 384 -21.67 -8.03 12.48
CA ASP A 384 -21.53 -8.54 13.86
C ASP A 384 -22.35 -7.68 14.83
N ILE A 385 -22.35 -6.36 14.65
CA ILE A 385 -23.20 -5.43 15.40
C ILE A 385 -24.69 -5.74 15.15
N ALA A 386 -25.09 -5.95 13.90
CA ALA A 386 -26.47 -6.24 13.53
C ALA A 386 -26.98 -7.57 14.13
N ILE A 387 -26.16 -8.62 14.07
CA ILE A 387 -26.47 -9.92 14.69
C ILE A 387 -26.60 -9.75 16.21
N ALA A 388 -25.61 -9.10 16.83
CA ALA A 388 -25.59 -8.85 18.26
C ALA A 388 -26.84 -8.11 18.73
N LEU A 389 -27.16 -6.98 18.09
CA LEU A 389 -28.32 -6.16 18.43
C LEU A 389 -29.64 -6.90 18.17
N GLY A 390 -29.78 -7.55 17.01
CA GLY A 390 -30.98 -8.30 16.66
C GLY A 390 -31.33 -9.40 17.68
N GLU A 391 -30.32 -10.14 18.16
CA GLU A 391 -30.53 -11.17 19.20
C GLU A 391 -30.99 -10.59 20.54
N ARG A 392 -30.45 -9.43 20.96
CA ARG A 392 -30.86 -8.78 22.21
C ARG A 392 -32.23 -8.13 22.09
N ILE A 393 -32.58 -7.64 20.90
CA ILE A 393 -33.93 -7.16 20.59
C ILE A 393 -34.93 -8.32 20.75
N LEU A 394 -34.69 -9.46 20.11
CA LEU A 394 -35.56 -10.64 20.20
C LEU A 394 -35.71 -11.16 21.63
N ARG A 395 -34.64 -11.06 22.43
CA ARG A 395 -34.64 -11.49 23.84
C ARG A 395 -35.34 -10.51 24.79
N THR A 396 -35.11 -9.20 24.63
CA THR A 396 -35.57 -8.18 25.59
C THR A 396 -36.97 -7.68 25.27
N ILE A 397 -37.28 -7.50 23.99
CA ILE A 397 -38.55 -6.92 23.54
C ILE A 397 -39.57 -8.03 23.26
N GLY A 398 -39.16 -9.08 22.54
CA GLY A 398 -39.99 -10.22 22.16
C GLY A 398 -39.73 -10.75 20.75
N PRO A 399 -40.35 -11.86 20.36
CA PRO A 399 -40.12 -12.50 19.06
C PRO A 399 -40.58 -11.61 17.89
N SER A 400 -39.80 -11.64 16.81
CA SER A 400 -40.10 -10.99 15.53
C SER A 400 -39.54 -11.83 14.39
N ASP A 401 -40.42 -12.36 13.54
CA ASP A 401 -40.03 -13.20 12.40
C ASP A 401 -39.15 -12.44 11.40
N GLU A 402 -39.45 -11.16 11.18
CA GLU A 402 -38.67 -10.31 10.26
C GLU A 402 -37.23 -10.12 10.74
N ILE A 403 -37.04 -9.71 12.01
CA ILE A 403 -35.72 -9.50 12.58
C ILE A 403 -34.95 -10.83 12.62
N ALA A 404 -35.60 -11.92 13.04
CA ALA A 404 -34.98 -13.24 13.09
C ALA A 404 -34.50 -13.72 11.70
N ALA A 405 -35.30 -13.53 10.66
CA ALA A 405 -34.93 -13.88 9.29
C ALA A 405 -33.73 -13.06 8.79
N ARG A 406 -33.70 -11.75 9.06
CA ARG A 406 -32.59 -10.87 8.68
C ARG A 406 -31.30 -11.23 9.43
N VAL A 407 -31.37 -11.49 10.73
CA VAL A 407 -30.23 -11.96 11.54
C VAL A 407 -29.69 -13.30 11.03
N ALA A 408 -30.56 -14.25 10.70
CA ALA A 408 -30.14 -15.53 10.12
C ALA A 408 -29.40 -15.35 8.79
N LYS A 409 -29.88 -14.45 7.93
CA LYS A 409 -29.21 -14.10 6.67
C LYS A 409 -27.84 -13.45 6.89
N LEU A 410 -27.70 -12.55 7.86
CA LEU A 410 -26.42 -11.93 8.20
C LEU A 410 -25.42 -12.96 8.75
N ARG A 411 -25.86 -13.91 9.58
CA ARG A 411 -25.05 -15.04 10.04
C ARG A 411 -24.52 -15.89 8.89
N GLN A 412 -25.36 -16.12 7.86
CA GLN A 412 -24.92 -16.81 6.65
C GLN A 412 -23.79 -16.05 5.94
N PHE A 413 -23.93 -14.73 5.78
CA PHE A 413 -22.86 -13.91 5.16
C PHE A 413 -21.57 -13.90 5.97
N GLN A 414 -21.66 -13.86 7.31
CA GLN A 414 -20.48 -13.95 8.18
C GLN A 414 -19.81 -15.34 8.11
N ALA A 415 -20.59 -16.42 8.05
CA ALA A 415 -20.05 -17.77 7.86
C ALA A 415 -19.32 -17.90 6.51
N MET A 416 -19.90 -17.37 5.43
CA MET A 416 -19.24 -17.33 4.11
C MET A 416 -17.93 -16.54 4.14
N LEU A 417 -17.89 -15.40 4.85
CA LEU A 417 -16.65 -14.64 5.04
C LEU A 417 -15.60 -15.51 5.76
N ALA A 418 -15.96 -16.19 6.85
CA ALA A 418 -15.03 -17.01 7.63
C ALA A 418 -14.47 -18.22 6.85
N GLU A 419 -15.25 -18.81 5.93
CA GLU A 419 -14.83 -19.94 5.09
C GLU A 419 -14.00 -19.52 3.87
N THR A 420 -14.11 -18.27 3.43
CA THR A 420 -13.39 -17.76 2.28
C THR A 420 -11.89 -17.63 2.58
N THR A 421 -11.04 -18.20 1.74
CA THR A 421 -9.57 -18.14 1.91
C THR A 421 -8.92 -17.27 0.85
N ASP A 422 -7.89 -16.50 1.24
CA ASP A 422 -7.09 -15.75 0.28
C ASP A 422 -6.36 -16.69 -0.67
N ILE A 423 -6.70 -16.62 -1.97
CA ILE A 423 -6.08 -17.43 -3.03
C ILE A 423 -4.63 -16.98 -3.27
N ALA A 424 -4.35 -15.69 -3.08
CA ALA A 424 -3.03 -15.09 -3.19
C ALA A 424 -2.97 -13.78 -2.38
N SER A 425 -1.83 -13.47 -1.78
CA SER A 425 -1.62 -12.24 -1.01
C SER A 425 -0.51 -11.37 -1.62
N ARG A 426 -0.58 -10.05 -1.39
CA ARG A 426 0.48 -9.09 -1.78
C ARG A 426 1.21 -8.59 -0.55
N THR A 427 2.37 -9.19 -0.25
CA THR A 427 3.25 -8.72 0.82
C THR A 427 3.82 -7.33 0.48
N PRO A 428 3.85 -6.38 1.44
CA PRO A 428 4.47 -5.07 1.25
C PRO A 428 5.90 -5.18 0.70
N PHE A 429 6.21 -4.42 -0.36
CA PHE A 429 7.51 -4.50 -1.03
C PHE A 429 8.14 -3.15 -1.39
N PHE A 430 9.46 -3.13 -1.61
CA PHE A 430 10.18 -1.92 -2.00
C PHE A 430 9.80 -1.46 -3.40
N CYS A 431 9.76 -0.13 -3.60
CA CYS A 431 9.57 0.47 -4.91
C CYS A 431 10.69 0.05 -5.89
N SER A 432 10.41 0.02 -7.19
CA SER A 432 11.46 -0.14 -8.21
C SER A 432 12.57 0.89 -8.00
N GLY A 433 13.82 0.43 -7.95
CA GLY A 433 14.99 1.28 -7.71
C GLY A 433 15.10 1.93 -6.32
N CYS A 434 14.40 1.39 -5.33
CA CYS A 434 14.47 1.86 -3.94
C CYS A 434 15.91 1.74 -3.39
N PRO A 435 16.46 2.78 -2.71
CA PRO A 435 17.78 2.68 -2.07
C PRO A 435 17.86 1.59 -0.99
N HIS A 436 16.72 1.29 -0.34
CA HIS A 436 16.62 0.20 0.63
C HIS A 436 16.97 -1.18 0.03
N ASN A 437 16.87 -1.36 -1.30
CA ASN A 437 17.25 -2.63 -1.94
C ASN A 437 18.73 -2.98 -1.74
N SER A 438 19.60 -1.98 -1.59
CA SER A 438 21.02 -2.16 -1.29
C SER A 438 21.33 -1.88 0.18
N SER A 439 20.82 -0.76 0.71
CA SER A 439 21.24 -0.28 2.04
C SER A 439 20.84 -1.21 3.18
N THR A 440 19.77 -2.01 3.06
CA THR A 440 19.33 -2.92 4.12
C THR A 440 20.08 -4.26 4.14
N LYS A 441 20.91 -4.57 3.13
CA LYS A 441 21.76 -5.77 3.15
C LYS A 441 22.91 -5.57 4.15
N VAL A 442 23.25 -6.62 4.89
CA VAL A 442 24.39 -6.64 5.83
C VAL A 442 25.39 -7.74 5.45
N PRO A 443 26.65 -7.66 5.92
CA PRO A 443 27.64 -8.69 5.66
C PRO A 443 27.30 -10.03 6.32
N ASP A 444 27.71 -11.13 5.71
CA ASP A 444 27.50 -12.49 6.24
C ASP A 444 27.87 -12.61 7.73
N GLY A 445 26.99 -13.26 8.50
CA GLY A 445 27.13 -13.46 9.95
C GLY A 445 26.83 -12.22 10.81
N SER A 446 26.41 -11.12 10.19
CA SER A 446 25.94 -9.91 10.88
C SER A 446 24.42 -9.91 11.01
N LEU A 447 23.89 -9.08 11.91
CA LEU A 447 22.46 -8.84 12.03
C LEU A 447 22.19 -7.35 11.98
N ALA A 448 21.06 -6.98 11.38
CA ALA A 448 20.51 -5.64 11.48
C ALA A 448 19.24 -5.62 12.33
N ALA A 449 19.04 -4.55 13.10
CA ALA A 449 17.74 -4.22 13.65
C ALA A 449 16.93 -3.37 12.67
N ALA A 450 15.61 -3.60 12.61
CA ALA A 450 14.73 -2.76 11.79
C ALA A 450 14.48 -1.40 12.47
N GLY A 451 14.46 -0.33 11.67
CA GLY A 451 13.90 0.95 12.08
C GLY A 451 12.44 1.08 11.63
N ILE A 452 11.76 2.14 12.07
CA ILE A 452 10.42 2.47 11.59
C ILE A 452 10.45 2.92 10.12
N GLY A 453 9.33 2.76 9.41
CA GLY A 453 9.15 3.15 8.02
C GLY A 453 9.49 2.00 7.06
N CYS A 454 10.10 2.32 5.90
CA CYS A 454 10.45 1.29 4.92
C CYS A 454 11.45 0.25 5.48
N HIS A 455 12.25 0.58 6.49
CA HIS A 455 13.12 -0.39 7.16
C HIS A 455 12.36 -1.56 7.80
N PHE A 456 11.14 -1.32 8.31
CA PHE A 456 10.27 -2.37 8.85
C PHE A 456 9.94 -3.44 7.81
N MET A 457 9.82 -3.04 6.54
CA MET A 457 9.53 -3.97 5.44
C MET A 457 10.67 -4.95 5.15
N ALA A 458 11.89 -4.66 5.60
CA ALA A 458 13.03 -5.56 5.43
C ALA A 458 12.86 -6.87 6.21
N LEU A 459 12.01 -6.90 7.25
CA LEU A 459 11.69 -8.10 8.04
C LEU A 459 11.11 -9.24 7.18
N TRP A 460 10.37 -8.91 6.12
CA TRP A 460 9.79 -9.91 5.21
C TRP A 460 10.68 -10.20 4.00
N MET A 461 11.94 -9.72 4.01
CA MET A 461 12.79 -9.72 2.82
C MET A 461 14.08 -10.54 2.92
N ASP A 462 14.22 -11.42 3.92
CA ASP A 462 15.39 -12.30 4.06
C ASP A 462 16.72 -11.52 3.93
N ARG A 463 16.89 -10.54 4.82
CA ARG A 463 18.00 -9.58 4.82
C ARG A 463 18.78 -9.56 6.13
N ASP A 464 18.70 -10.64 6.91
CA ASP A 464 19.26 -10.72 8.26
C ASP A 464 18.85 -9.53 9.15
N THR A 465 17.64 -9.02 8.92
CA THR A 465 17.04 -7.93 9.69
C THR A 465 16.03 -8.52 10.66
N VAL A 466 16.16 -8.21 11.94
CA VAL A 466 15.36 -8.77 13.03
C VAL A 466 14.90 -7.69 14.00
N GLY A 467 13.78 -7.93 14.67
CA GLY A 467 13.24 -7.02 15.69
C GLY A 467 12.87 -5.63 15.15
N PHE A 468 12.25 -4.83 16.02
CA PHE A 468 11.93 -3.42 15.79
C PHE A 468 11.65 -2.77 17.16
N THR A 469 11.57 -1.44 17.21
CA THR A 469 11.27 -0.67 18.43
C THR A 469 10.49 0.59 18.09
N ALA A 470 10.10 1.38 19.10
CA ALA A 470 9.44 2.67 18.93
C ALA A 470 10.34 3.69 18.21
N MET A 471 9.74 4.63 17.49
CA MET A 471 10.46 5.68 16.76
C MET A 471 11.29 6.55 17.73
N GLY A 472 12.58 6.67 17.48
CA GLY A 472 13.56 7.32 18.34
C GLY A 472 14.27 6.39 19.31
N GLY A 473 13.77 5.17 19.52
CA GLY A 473 14.41 4.14 20.34
C GLY A 473 15.37 3.24 19.56
N GLU A 474 15.44 3.38 18.23
CA GLU A 474 16.27 2.54 17.37
C GLU A 474 17.73 2.49 17.84
N GLY A 475 18.21 1.29 18.13
CA GLY A 475 19.57 1.00 18.57
C GLY A 475 19.71 0.98 20.09
N ALA A 476 18.87 1.72 20.83
CA ALA A 476 18.87 1.71 22.29
C ALA A 476 18.48 0.34 22.87
N GLN A 477 17.67 -0.45 22.14
CA GLN A 477 17.39 -1.84 22.55
C GLN A 477 18.66 -2.70 22.62
N TRP A 478 19.68 -2.39 21.83
CA TRP A 478 20.95 -3.10 21.87
C TRP A 478 21.74 -2.82 23.15
N VAL A 479 21.66 -1.60 23.69
CA VAL A 479 22.30 -1.26 24.97
C VAL A 479 21.85 -2.23 26.07
N GLY A 480 20.56 -2.58 26.11
CA GLY A 480 20.04 -3.57 27.06
C GLY A 480 20.32 -5.03 26.67
N GLN A 481 20.51 -5.35 25.39
CA GLN A 481 20.75 -6.71 24.91
C GLN A 481 22.23 -7.12 24.94
N ALA A 482 23.14 -6.18 24.64
CA ALA A 482 24.55 -6.44 24.43
C ALA A 482 25.24 -7.14 25.62
N PRO A 483 25.00 -6.74 26.90
CA PRO A 483 25.63 -7.38 28.05
C PRO A 483 25.24 -8.86 28.25
N PHE A 484 24.11 -9.30 27.66
CA PHE A 484 23.57 -10.65 27.80
C PHE A 484 23.67 -11.47 26.51
N SER A 485 24.37 -10.96 25.50
CA SER A 485 24.46 -11.57 24.18
C SER A 485 25.84 -12.17 23.93
N LYS A 486 25.90 -13.30 23.23
CA LYS A 486 27.16 -13.84 22.67
C LYS A 486 27.58 -13.10 21.39
N ARG A 487 26.77 -12.16 20.92
CA ARG A 487 27.04 -11.36 19.72
C ARG A 487 27.66 -10.04 20.14
N ASP A 488 28.80 -9.73 19.54
CA ASP A 488 29.55 -8.52 19.89
C ASP A 488 29.01 -7.24 19.25
N HIS A 489 28.30 -7.32 18.12
CA HIS A 489 27.94 -6.18 17.29
C HIS A 489 26.64 -6.38 16.53
N ILE A 490 25.88 -5.30 16.36
CA ILE A 490 24.74 -5.23 15.43
C ILE A 490 24.80 -3.98 14.55
N PHE A 491 24.11 -4.02 13.42
CA PHE A 491 23.75 -2.83 12.64
C PHE A 491 22.36 -2.34 13.04
N GLN A 492 22.16 -1.03 13.16
CA GLN A 492 20.82 -0.43 13.34
C GLN A 492 20.45 0.35 12.08
N ASN A 493 19.40 -0.07 11.38
CA ASN A 493 18.87 0.73 10.28
C ASN A 493 18.08 1.92 10.85
N LEU A 494 18.35 3.13 10.35
CA LEU A 494 17.72 4.37 10.81
C LEU A 494 17.45 5.27 9.60
N GLY A 495 16.25 5.85 9.47
CA GLY A 495 15.98 6.85 8.43
C GLY A 495 16.45 8.24 8.86
N ASP A 496 16.75 9.12 7.90
CA ASP A 496 17.01 10.55 8.13
C ASP A 496 15.87 11.26 8.89
N GLY A 497 14.61 10.99 8.54
CA GLY A 497 13.46 11.52 9.27
C GLY A 497 13.41 11.05 10.72
N THR A 498 13.71 9.78 10.99
CA THR A 498 13.77 9.24 12.35
C THR A 498 14.96 9.76 13.14
N TYR A 499 16.11 9.89 12.47
CA TYR A 499 17.31 10.50 13.06
C TYR A 499 17.00 11.91 13.59
N ASN A 500 16.33 12.72 12.77
CA ASN A 500 15.93 14.08 13.14
C ASN A 500 14.84 14.12 14.23
N HIS A 501 13.86 13.22 14.15
CA HIS A 501 12.75 13.15 15.11
C HIS A 501 13.24 12.90 16.54
N SER A 502 14.13 11.91 16.73
CA SER A 502 14.68 11.54 18.04
C SER A 502 15.89 10.59 18.00
N GLY A 503 16.24 10.03 16.84
CA GLY A 503 17.31 9.02 16.75
C GLY A 503 18.69 9.53 17.17
N ALA A 504 18.94 10.84 17.12
CA ALA A 504 20.15 11.44 17.67
C ALA A 504 20.32 11.15 19.19
N LEU A 505 19.23 11.12 19.96
CA LEU A 505 19.27 10.79 21.39
C LEU A 505 19.64 9.32 21.64
N ALA A 506 19.17 8.40 20.78
CA ALA A 506 19.56 7.00 20.87
C ALA A 506 21.06 6.80 20.58
N ILE A 507 21.63 7.52 19.62
CA ILE A 507 23.07 7.50 19.33
C ILE A 507 23.86 8.02 20.54
N ARG A 508 23.41 9.12 21.16
CA ARG A 508 24.03 9.66 22.38
C ARG A 508 24.02 8.64 23.52
N PHE A 509 22.93 7.90 23.70
CA PHE A 509 22.86 6.85 24.72
C PHE A 509 23.73 5.63 24.42
N ALA A 510 23.83 5.24 23.14
CA ALA A 510 24.75 4.17 22.72
C ALA A 510 26.23 4.56 22.96
N LEU A 511 26.58 5.82 22.72
CA LEU A 511 27.90 6.37 23.01
C LEU A 511 28.19 6.39 24.52
N SER A 512 27.25 6.86 25.35
CA SER A 512 27.45 6.94 26.80
C SER A 512 27.54 5.58 27.51
N THR A 513 27.19 4.50 26.80
CA THR A 513 27.23 3.11 27.31
C THR A 513 28.28 2.24 26.62
N ASP A 514 29.14 2.84 25.78
CA ASP A 514 30.16 2.14 24.97
C ASP A 514 29.59 0.95 24.17
N ALA A 515 28.33 1.06 23.72
CA ALA A 515 27.68 -0.01 23.00
C ALA A 515 28.37 -0.25 21.64
N ASN A 516 28.72 -1.51 21.36
CA ASN A 516 29.29 -1.93 20.08
C ASN A 516 28.19 -2.02 19.01
N ILE A 517 27.96 -0.93 18.27
CA ILE A 517 26.85 -0.81 17.31
C ILE A 517 27.23 0.07 16.13
N THR A 518 26.73 -0.26 14.93
CA THR A 518 26.81 0.65 13.78
C THR A 518 25.42 1.17 13.40
N TYR A 519 25.23 2.48 13.48
CA TYR A 519 24.03 3.14 12.98
C TYR A 519 24.13 3.37 11.47
N LYS A 520 23.18 2.81 10.71
CA LYS A 520 23.05 2.98 9.27
C LYS A 520 21.96 4.02 9.00
N ILE A 521 22.35 5.28 8.92
CA ILE A 521 21.47 6.42 8.65
C ILE A 521 21.23 6.50 7.14
N LEU A 522 20.04 6.14 6.71
CA LEU A 522 19.61 6.27 5.32
C LEU A 522 19.10 7.68 5.06
N TYR A 523 19.89 8.47 4.32
CA TYR A 523 19.50 9.78 3.83
C TYR A 523 18.81 9.65 2.47
N ASN A 524 17.52 9.95 2.44
CA ASN A 524 16.68 9.82 1.24
C ASN A 524 15.94 11.11 0.87
N ASP A 525 16.12 12.19 1.65
CA ASP A 525 15.60 13.55 1.41
C ASP A 525 14.05 13.64 1.41
N ALA A 526 13.36 12.63 1.95
CA ALA A 526 11.90 12.65 2.02
C ALA A 526 11.34 11.67 3.07
N VAL A 527 10.34 12.10 3.83
CA VAL A 527 9.50 11.18 4.61
C VAL A 527 8.59 10.41 3.66
N ALA A 528 9.15 9.31 3.14
CA ALA A 528 8.65 8.63 1.95
C ALA A 528 7.26 8.01 2.13
N MET A 529 7.00 7.41 3.30
CA MET A 529 5.76 6.68 3.56
C MET A 529 4.55 7.56 3.83
N THR A 530 4.74 8.84 4.13
CA THR A 530 3.65 9.79 4.42
C THR A 530 3.26 10.62 3.21
N GLY A 531 3.86 10.40 2.04
CA GLY A 531 3.58 11.18 0.84
C GLY A 531 4.74 12.02 0.34
N GLY A 532 5.97 11.79 0.80
CA GLY A 532 7.18 12.43 0.26
C GLY A 532 7.38 13.87 0.75
N GLN A 533 6.94 14.17 1.97
CA GLN A 533 7.21 15.44 2.63
C GLN A 533 8.71 15.62 2.88
N PRO A 534 9.24 16.86 2.89
CA PRO A 534 10.57 17.11 3.44
C PRO A 534 10.62 16.75 4.94
N HIS A 535 11.79 16.36 5.45
CA HIS A 535 11.99 16.28 6.90
C HIS A 535 12.20 17.68 7.49
N GLU A 536 11.94 17.85 8.78
CA GLU A 536 12.13 19.11 9.50
C GLU A 536 13.61 19.54 9.49
N GLY A 537 13.87 20.84 9.65
CA GLY A 537 15.21 21.36 9.87
C GLY A 537 16.18 21.35 8.68
N GLY A 538 15.80 20.80 7.52
CA GLY A 538 16.60 20.90 6.29
C GLY A 538 17.97 20.21 6.36
N LEU A 539 18.12 19.18 7.21
CA LEU A 539 19.31 18.33 7.30
C LEU A 539 19.87 17.94 5.92
N THR A 540 21.18 18.10 5.78
CA THR A 540 22.00 17.56 4.70
C THR A 540 22.90 16.44 5.24
N VAL A 541 23.47 15.64 4.34
CA VAL A 541 24.40 14.55 4.69
C VAL A 541 25.60 15.06 5.51
N ASP A 542 26.12 16.25 5.18
CA ASP A 542 27.25 16.85 5.87
C ASP A 542 26.87 17.50 7.21
N MET A 543 25.63 17.98 7.36
CA MET A 543 25.10 18.39 8.67
C MET A 543 24.99 17.18 9.60
N ILE A 544 24.43 16.06 9.13
CA ILE A 544 24.33 14.81 9.91
C ILE A 544 25.73 14.34 10.32
N ALA A 545 26.69 14.31 9.39
CA ALA A 545 28.07 13.91 9.69
C ALA A 545 28.71 14.79 10.78
N ARG A 546 28.49 16.11 10.73
CA ARG A 546 28.99 17.04 11.76
C ARG A 546 28.29 16.85 13.11
N GLN A 547 26.98 16.64 13.11
CA GLN A 547 26.21 16.38 14.34
C GLN A 547 26.68 15.10 15.02
N VAL A 548 26.77 13.97 14.32
CA VAL A 548 27.23 12.72 14.93
C VAL A 548 28.71 12.79 15.36
N ARG A 549 29.54 13.56 14.64
CA ARG A 549 30.91 13.86 15.08
C ARG A 549 30.91 14.63 16.40
N ALA A 550 30.07 15.66 16.53
CA ALA A 550 29.96 16.47 17.73
C ALA A 550 29.42 15.68 18.93
N GLU A 551 28.58 14.67 18.70
CA GLU A 551 28.14 13.73 19.74
C GLU A 551 29.28 12.80 20.23
N GLY A 552 30.34 12.61 19.45
CA GLY A 552 31.50 11.79 19.80
C GLY A 552 31.75 10.57 18.91
N VAL A 553 31.02 10.39 17.81
CA VAL A 553 31.27 9.27 16.89
C VAL A 553 32.61 9.43 16.18
N GLU A 554 33.53 8.49 16.41
CA GLU A 554 34.88 8.55 15.84
C GLU A 554 34.95 8.12 14.38
N ARG A 555 34.23 7.04 14.02
CA ARG A 555 34.25 6.47 12.67
C ARG A 555 32.93 6.73 11.93
N ILE A 556 33.01 7.53 10.87
CA ILE A 556 31.87 7.92 10.02
C ILE A 556 32.13 7.55 8.55
N ALA A 557 31.27 6.74 7.95
CA ALA A 557 31.37 6.38 6.54
C ALA A 557 30.17 6.92 5.74
N ILE A 558 30.43 7.72 4.71
CA ILE A 558 29.42 8.15 3.74
C ILE A 558 29.45 7.20 2.56
N VAL A 559 28.30 6.63 2.21
CA VAL A 559 28.14 5.71 1.08
C VAL A 559 27.09 6.28 0.13
N THR A 560 27.43 6.48 -1.14
CA THR A 560 26.51 7.07 -2.13
C THR A 560 26.71 6.43 -3.53
N ASP A 561 25.71 6.53 -4.39
CA ASP A 561 25.84 6.18 -5.81
C ASP A 561 26.58 7.23 -6.64
N GLU A 562 26.86 8.40 -6.06
CA GLU A 562 27.48 9.52 -6.76
C GLU A 562 28.60 10.20 -5.93
N PRO A 563 29.70 9.51 -5.52
CA PRO A 563 30.73 10.08 -4.64
C PRO A 563 31.32 11.40 -5.12
N ALA A 564 31.47 11.55 -6.45
CA ALA A 564 32.01 12.74 -7.09
C ALA A 564 31.16 14.01 -6.85
N LYS A 565 29.90 13.89 -6.41
CA LYS A 565 29.05 15.05 -6.10
C LYS A 565 29.54 15.85 -4.90
N TYR A 566 30.35 15.24 -4.03
CA TYR A 566 30.93 15.89 -2.85
C TYR A 566 32.34 16.43 -3.09
N THR A 567 33.09 15.82 -4.02
CA THR A 567 34.47 16.20 -4.30
C THR A 567 34.59 17.69 -4.64
N GLY A 568 35.33 18.44 -3.81
CA GLY A 568 35.57 19.87 -3.99
C GLY A 568 34.37 20.79 -3.74
N LYS A 569 33.22 20.25 -3.28
CA LYS A 569 32.00 21.03 -3.01
C LYS A 569 31.64 21.09 -1.54
N VAL A 570 31.92 20.03 -0.79
CA VAL A 570 31.58 19.91 0.63
C VAL A 570 32.77 19.33 1.37
N GLU A 571 33.18 20.02 2.43
CA GLU A 571 34.17 19.51 3.38
C GLU A 571 33.45 18.73 4.48
N PHE A 572 33.83 17.47 4.68
CA PHE A 572 33.28 16.61 5.74
C PHE A 572 34.16 16.69 7.00
N PRO A 573 33.60 16.44 8.20
CA PRO A 573 34.39 16.43 9.43
C PRO A 573 35.54 15.41 9.35
N ALA A 574 36.63 15.69 10.07
CA ALA A 574 37.80 14.82 10.13
C ALA A 574 37.41 13.36 10.46
N GLY A 575 38.11 12.38 9.87
CA GLY A 575 37.82 10.94 10.06
C GLY A 575 36.59 10.41 9.31
N ALA A 576 35.86 11.26 8.58
CA ALA A 576 34.82 10.82 7.67
C ALA A 576 35.41 10.34 6.33
N THR A 577 34.88 9.24 5.79
CA THR A 577 35.32 8.66 4.51
C THR A 577 34.15 8.56 3.53
N ILE A 578 34.37 8.85 2.25
CA ILE A 578 33.33 8.77 1.20
C ILE A 578 33.60 7.56 0.30
N HIS A 579 32.59 6.73 0.10
CA HIS A 579 32.67 5.49 -0.69
C HIS A 579 31.54 5.39 -1.71
N HIS A 580 31.79 4.69 -2.80
CA HIS A 580 30.74 4.31 -3.73
C HIS A 580 29.90 3.17 -3.14
N ARG A 581 28.58 3.12 -3.43
CA ARG A 581 27.68 2.06 -2.93
C ARG A 581 28.10 0.63 -3.27
N ASP A 582 28.92 0.45 -4.30
CA ASP A 582 29.45 -0.87 -4.68
C ASP A 582 30.46 -1.43 -3.67
N ASP A 583 31.04 -0.57 -2.82
CA ASP A 583 31.95 -0.95 -1.74
C ASP A 583 31.22 -1.12 -0.39
N LEU A 584 29.88 -1.03 -0.36
CA LEU A 584 29.06 -1.08 0.87
C LEU A 584 29.37 -2.28 1.76
N ASP A 585 29.53 -3.48 1.21
CA ASP A 585 29.84 -4.68 2.01
C ASP A 585 31.18 -4.56 2.73
N LEU A 586 32.20 -4.02 2.06
CA LEU A 586 33.53 -3.84 2.64
C LEU A 586 33.51 -2.80 3.77
N VAL A 587 32.86 -1.66 3.52
CA VAL A 587 32.69 -0.61 4.51
C VAL A 587 31.94 -1.15 5.73
N GLN A 588 30.89 -1.95 5.53
CA GLN A 588 30.17 -2.56 6.64
C GLN A 588 31.04 -3.56 7.42
N ARG A 589 31.86 -4.39 6.76
CA ARG A 589 32.79 -5.30 7.44
C ARG A 589 33.83 -4.55 8.28
N GLU A 590 34.34 -3.43 7.77
CA GLU A 590 35.22 -2.52 8.51
C GLU A 590 34.50 -1.97 9.76
N LEU A 591 33.29 -1.42 9.59
CA LEU A 591 32.52 -0.83 10.68
C LEU A 591 32.12 -1.85 11.75
N ARG A 592 31.84 -3.10 11.37
CA ARG A 592 31.58 -4.21 12.30
C ARG A 592 32.76 -4.49 13.23
N ALA A 593 33.99 -4.22 12.79
CA ALA A 593 35.21 -4.44 13.59
C ALA A 593 35.53 -3.26 14.52
N VAL A 594 34.86 -2.12 14.37
CA VAL A 594 35.05 -0.94 15.22
C VAL A 594 34.40 -1.20 16.58
N ARG A 595 35.16 -1.01 17.66
CA ARG A 595 34.62 -1.03 19.03
C ARG A 595 33.90 0.28 19.33
N GLY A 596 32.84 0.20 20.15
CA GLY A 596 31.94 1.30 20.42
C GLY A 596 30.97 1.61 19.29
N THR A 597 30.46 2.83 19.28
CA THR A 597 29.43 3.28 18.33
C THR A 597 30.06 3.87 17.07
N SER A 598 29.65 3.39 15.90
CA SER A 598 30.06 3.89 14.58
C SER A 598 28.86 4.28 13.71
N VAL A 599 29.06 5.11 12.69
CA VAL A 599 27.98 5.59 11.81
C VAL A 599 28.30 5.35 10.33
N LEU A 600 27.33 4.82 9.60
CA LEU A 600 27.27 4.79 8.15
C LEU A 600 26.12 5.67 7.68
N ILE A 601 26.39 6.71 6.90
CA ILE A 601 25.38 7.53 6.23
C ILE A 601 25.25 7.04 4.79
N TYR A 602 24.11 6.42 4.47
CA TYR A 602 23.81 5.95 3.11
C TYR A 602 22.96 7.01 2.41
N ASP A 603 23.55 7.70 1.43
CA ASP A 603 22.94 8.82 0.74
C ASP A 603 22.45 8.42 -0.66
N GLN A 604 21.14 8.33 -0.80
CA GLN A 604 20.46 8.10 -2.07
C GLN A 604 18.96 8.47 -1.97
N THR A 605 18.51 9.44 -2.77
CA THR A 605 17.12 9.94 -2.73
C THR A 605 16.06 8.84 -2.91
N CYS A 606 14.94 8.97 -2.21
CA CYS A 606 13.79 8.07 -2.31
C CYS A 606 13.31 7.88 -3.76
N ALA A 607 13.14 6.62 -4.20
CA ALA A 607 12.77 6.30 -5.58
C ALA A 607 11.38 6.80 -5.98
N ALA A 608 10.42 6.79 -5.05
CA ALA A 608 9.08 7.31 -5.30
C ALA A 608 9.11 8.84 -5.52
N GLU A 609 9.94 9.53 -4.73
CA GLU A 609 10.10 10.99 -4.83
C GLU A 609 10.92 11.41 -6.05
N LYS A 610 12.01 10.70 -6.38
CA LYS A 610 12.74 10.85 -7.66
C LYS A 610 11.77 10.83 -8.84
N ARG A 611 10.82 9.88 -8.87
CA ARG A 611 9.82 9.78 -9.95
C ARG A 611 8.87 10.99 -9.98
N ARG A 612 8.40 11.47 -8.83
CA ARG A 612 7.49 12.64 -8.76
C ARG A 612 8.19 13.91 -9.22
N ARG A 613 9.41 14.17 -8.75
CA ARG A 613 10.18 15.36 -9.15
C ARG A 613 10.57 15.33 -10.63
N ARG A 614 10.93 14.16 -11.19
CA ARG A 614 11.14 13.98 -12.64
C ARG A 614 9.90 14.32 -13.46
N LYS A 615 8.70 13.89 -13.03
CA LYS A 615 7.43 14.27 -13.69
C LYS A 615 7.18 15.79 -13.65
N ARG A 616 7.63 16.48 -12.59
CA ARG A 616 7.54 17.94 -12.44
C ARG A 616 8.70 18.70 -13.10
N GLY A 617 9.68 18.00 -13.70
CA GLY A 617 10.88 18.63 -14.27
C GLY A 617 11.89 19.16 -13.25
N THR A 618 11.78 18.81 -11.97
CA THR A 618 12.62 19.34 -10.87
C THR A 618 13.71 18.38 -10.41
N PHE A 619 13.96 17.29 -11.15
CA PHE A 619 15.02 16.33 -10.83
C PHE A 619 15.63 15.75 -12.11
N PRO A 620 16.94 15.48 -12.16
CA PRO A 620 17.58 14.93 -13.35
C PRO A 620 16.95 13.61 -13.78
N ASP A 621 16.61 13.52 -15.07
CA ASP A 621 16.17 12.28 -15.69
C ASP A 621 17.31 11.70 -16.53
N PRO A 622 17.92 10.57 -16.13
CA PRO A 622 18.99 9.96 -16.90
C PRO A 622 18.50 9.61 -18.31
N ASP A 623 19.22 10.10 -19.31
CA ASP A 623 18.93 9.84 -20.73
C ASP A 623 19.50 8.48 -21.18
N LYS A 624 19.24 7.46 -20.36
CA LYS A 624 19.57 6.07 -20.67
C LYS A 624 18.52 5.13 -20.09
N ARG A 625 18.22 4.08 -20.83
CA ARG A 625 17.26 3.02 -20.48
C ARG A 625 17.92 1.65 -20.57
N VAL A 626 17.34 0.68 -19.89
CA VAL A 626 17.81 -0.71 -19.93
C VAL A 626 16.83 -1.55 -20.72
N PHE A 627 17.35 -2.29 -21.67
CA PHE A 627 16.66 -3.25 -22.51
C PHE A 627 17.18 -4.66 -22.20
N ILE A 628 16.31 -5.65 -22.31
CA ILE A 628 16.69 -7.07 -22.20
C ILE A 628 16.37 -7.72 -23.54
N ASN A 629 17.39 -8.24 -24.23
CA ASN A 629 17.17 -9.10 -25.39
C ASN A 629 16.58 -10.43 -24.92
N GLU A 630 15.30 -10.66 -25.22
CA GLU A 630 14.52 -11.83 -24.77
C GLU A 630 15.10 -13.15 -25.30
N LEU A 631 15.61 -13.17 -26.54
CA LEU A 631 16.25 -14.34 -27.12
C LEU A 631 17.57 -14.67 -26.43
N VAL A 632 18.31 -13.68 -25.93
CA VAL A 632 19.53 -13.91 -25.14
C VAL A 632 19.17 -14.24 -23.68
N CYS A 633 18.07 -13.72 -23.14
CA CYS A 633 17.68 -13.99 -21.75
C CYS A 633 17.46 -15.49 -21.49
N GLU A 634 17.99 -16.01 -20.37
CA GLU A 634 17.76 -17.40 -19.93
C GLU A 634 16.61 -17.53 -18.92
N GLY A 635 15.95 -16.43 -18.55
CA GLY A 635 14.87 -16.46 -17.57
C GLY A 635 15.30 -16.87 -16.15
N CYS A 636 16.60 -16.77 -15.82
CA CYS A 636 17.15 -17.25 -14.55
C CYS A 636 16.73 -16.45 -13.30
N GLY A 637 16.25 -15.22 -13.47
CA GLY A 637 15.80 -14.37 -12.35
C GLY A 637 16.92 -13.70 -11.54
N ASP A 638 18.21 -13.95 -11.84
CA ASP A 638 19.32 -13.35 -11.08
C ASP A 638 19.27 -11.80 -11.05
N CYS A 639 18.85 -11.17 -12.14
CA CYS A 639 18.59 -9.71 -12.15
C CYS A 639 17.54 -9.27 -11.11
N GLY A 640 16.52 -10.09 -10.84
CA GLY A 640 15.54 -9.89 -9.77
C GLY A 640 16.16 -10.06 -8.39
N VAL A 641 16.98 -11.10 -8.19
CA VAL A 641 17.70 -11.34 -6.92
C VAL A 641 18.68 -10.21 -6.59
N GLN A 642 19.45 -9.73 -7.59
CA GLN A 642 20.42 -8.65 -7.38
C GLN A 642 19.76 -7.31 -7.08
N SER A 643 18.71 -6.94 -7.84
CA SER A 643 18.09 -5.61 -7.76
C SER A 643 16.89 -5.51 -6.82
N ASN A 644 16.24 -6.65 -6.52
CA ASN A 644 14.96 -6.70 -5.80
C ASN A 644 13.91 -5.77 -6.45
N CYS A 645 13.89 -5.70 -7.79
CA CYS A 645 13.14 -4.70 -8.55
C CYS A 645 11.87 -5.27 -9.20
N VAL A 646 10.72 -4.70 -8.84
CA VAL A 646 9.40 -5.08 -9.38
C VAL A 646 9.14 -4.60 -10.80
N SER A 647 10.03 -3.82 -11.42
CA SER A 647 9.92 -3.47 -12.85
C SER A 647 10.52 -4.51 -13.80
N ILE A 648 11.13 -5.58 -13.27
CA ILE A 648 11.63 -6.71 -14.08
C ILE A 648 10.50 -7.72 -14.23
N GLN A 649 9.70 -7.60 -15.28
CA GLN A 649 8.52 -8.45 -15.47
C GLN A 649 8.88 -9.75 -16.20
N PRO A 650 8.23 -10.88 -15.89
CA PRO A 650 8.30 -12.06 -16.74
C PRO A 650 7.62 -11.76 -18.09
N VAL A 651 8.06 -12.48 -19.11
CA VAL A 651 7.40 -12.51 -20.43
C VAL A 651 7.47 -13.93 -20.97
N GLU A 652 6.32 -14.49 -21.33
CA GLU A 652 6.27 -15.81 -21.97
C GLU A 652 6.67 -15.68 -23.44
N THR A 653 7.53 -16.58 -23.89
CA THR A 653 8.00 -16.66 -25.27
C THR A 653 7.97 -18.13 -25.70
N GLU A 654 8.02 -18.39 -27.00
CA GLU A 654 8.13 -19.76 -27.54
C GLU A 654 9.34 -20.54 -26.97
N PHE A 655 10.43 -19.82 -26.63
CA PHE A 655 11.64 -20.40 -26.05
C PHE A 655 11.60 -20.45 -24.50
N GLY A 656 10.40 -20.42 -23.94
CA GLY A 656 10.12 -20.41 -22.50
C GLY A 656 10.13 -19.01 -21.89
N ARG A 657 9.83 -18.94 -20.59
CA ARG A 657 9.78 -17.70 -19.81
C ARG A 657 11.09 -16.91 -19.84
N LYS A 658 11.00 -15.61 -20.18
CA LYS A 658 12.09 -14.62 -20.20
C LYS A 658 11.80 -13.45 -19.27
N ARG A 659 12.66 -12.42 -19.32
CA ARG A 659 12.52 -11.18 -18.55
C ARG A 659 12.49 -9.98 -19.47
N LYS A 660 11.67 -9.00 -19.14
CA LYS A 660 11.63 -7.68 -19.77
C LYS A 660 11.61 -6.58 -18.71
N ILE A 661 12.04 -5.38 -19.09
CA ILE A 661 11.93 -4.19 -18.23
C ILE A 661 10.64 -3.45 -18.60
N ASP A 662 9.75 -3.27 -17.64
CA ASP A 662 8.64 -2.34 -17.78
C ASP A 662 9.17 -0.89 -17.72
N GLN A 663 9.23 -0.25 -18.90
CA GLN A 663 9.76 1.11 -19.08
C GLN A 663 8.88 2.19 -18.43
N SER A 664 7.62 1.88 -18.11
CA SER A 664 6.66 2.82 -17.52
C SER A 664 6.79 2.93 -15.99
N SER A 665 7.21 1.85 -15.34
CA SER A 665 7.40 1.76 -13.89
C SER A 665 8.86 1.88 -13.45
N CYS A 666 9.83 1.66 -14.35
CA CYS A 666 11.26 1.72 -14.06
C CYS A 666 11.71 3.11 -13.55
N ASN A 667 12.43 3.13 -12.43
CA ASN A 667 12.98 4.36 -11.82
C ASN A 667 14.45 4.63 -12.17
N LYS A 668 15.04 3.86 -13.09
CA LYS A 668 16.38 4.10 -13.66
C LYS A 668 17.52 4.10 -12.61
N ASP A 669 17.53 3.16 -11.67
CA ASP A 669 18.63 2.96 -10.71
C ASP A 669 19.74 2.01 -11.23
N PHE A 670 19.40 1.24 -12.27
CA PHE A 670 20.28 0.35 -13.04
C PHE A 670 20.89 -0.85 -12.28
N SER A 671 20.51 -1.11 -11.04
CA SER A 671 21.02 -2.27 -10.27
C SER A 671 20.68 -3.63 -10.89
N CYS A 672 19.65 -3.70 -11.74
CA CYS A 672 19.31 -4.92 -12.48
C CYS A 672 20.44 -5.40 -13.41
N ILE A 673 21.30 -4.47 -13.86
CA ILE A 673 22.48 -4.78 -14.68
C ILE A 673 23.49 -5.61 -13.88
N ASN A 674 23.48 -5.58 -12.55
CA ASN A 674 24.39 -6.39 -11.74
C ASN A 674 24.10 -7.90 -11.86
N GLY A 675 22.91 -8.29 -12.35
CA GLY A 675 22.63 -9.68 -12.68
C GLY A 675 23.57 -10.22 -13.75
N PHE A 676 24.13 -11.41 -13.55
CA PHE A 676 25.12 -12.03 -14.43
C PHE A 676 24.45 -12.60 -15.69
N CYS A 677 24.13 -11.70 -16.62
CA CYS A 677 23.46 -12.02 -17.88
C CYS A 677 23.92 -11.07 -18.99
N PRO A 678 24.29 -11.58 -20.20
CA PRO A 678 24.70 -10.78 -21.34
C PRO A 678 23.53 -10.14 -22.10
N SER A 679 22.28 -10.44 -21.75
CA SER A 679 21.09 -9.92 -22.46
C SER A 679 20.84 -8.43 -22.27
N PHE A 680 21.48 -7.82 -21.26
CA PHE A 680 21.28 -6.42 -20.90
C PHE A 680 21.97 -5.49 -21.89
N VAL A 681 21.19 -4.55 -22.43
CA VAL A 681 21.68 -3.46 -23.28
C VAL A 681 21.23 -2.14 -22.67
N THR A 682 22.17 -1.21 -22.48
CA THR A 682 21.84 0.17 -22.16
C THR A 682 21.65 0.95 -23.45
N VAL A 683 20.49 1.59 -23.57
CA VAL A 683 20.08 2.40 -24.73
C VAL A 683 20.14 3.86 -24.30
N HIS A 684 21.08 4.63 -24.86
CA HIS A 684 21.27 6.06 -24.58
C HIS A 684 20.43 6.90 -25.53
N GLY A 685 19.89 8.05 -25.09
CA GLY A 685 19.06 8.93 -25.93
C GLY A 685 17.68 8.36 -26.28
N ALA A 686 17.23 7.34 -25.54
CA ALA A 686 16.12 6.49 -25.97
C ALA A 686 14.75 7.16 -25.77
N LYS A 687 14.08 7.49 -26.88
CA LYS A 687 12.68 7.93 -26.88
C LYS A 687 11.77 6.73 -27.03
N ILE A 688 10.94 6.46 -26.01
CA ILE A 688 9.93 5.40 -26.06
C ILE A 688 9.03 5.66 -27.26
N ARG A 689 8.79 4.61 -28.06
CA ARG A 689 7.84 4.68 -29.16
C ARG A 689 6.45 4.91 -28.59
N LYS A 690 5.88 6.07 -28.86
CA LYS A 690 4.45 6.28 -28.67
C LYS A 690 3.75 5.43 -29.72
N ALA A 691 2.74 4.66 -29.31
CA ALA A 691 1.83 4.10 -30.30
C ALA A 691 1.28 5.27 -31.13
N GLU A 692 1.33 5.17 -32.46
CA GLU A 692 0.54 6.06 -33.31
C GLU A 692 -0.92 5.78 -32.95
N GLY A 693 -1.49 6.66 -32.14
CA GLY A 693 -2.77 6.43 -31.52
C GLY A 693 -3.84 6.31 -32.59
N MET A 694 -4.37 5.10 -32.79
CA MET A 694 -5.66 4.89 -33.47
C MET A 694 -6.78 5.73 -32.82
N ALA A 695 -6.57 6.19 -31.58
CA ALA A 695 -7.44 7.11 -30.86
C ALA A 695 -7.64 8.49 -31.52
N GLY A 696 -6.82 8.88 -32.52
CA GLY A 696 -6.96 10.16 -33.20
C GLY A 696 -7.85 10.16 -34.45
N THR A 697 -8.19 8.99 -35.00
CA THR A 697 -8.89 8.87 -36.30
C THR A 697 -10.36 8.46 -36.18
N THR A 698 -10.81 8.04 -34.99
CA THR A 698 -12.16 7.50 -34.77
C THR A 698 -12.68 7.99 -33.42
N ASP A 699 -13.91 8.51 -33.37
CA ASP A 699 -14.57 8.83 -32.11
C ASP A 699 -14.79 7.52 -31.32
N PRO A 700 -14.22 7.37 -30.11
CA PRO A 700 -14.39 6.16 -29.31
C PRO A 700 -15.87 5.86 -28.97
N LEU A 701 -16.75 6.87 -29.03
CA LEU A 701 -18.17 6.71 -28.71
C LEU A 701 -19.05 6.44 -29.94
N ASP A 702 -18.48 6.40 -31.15
CA ASP A 702 -19.26 6.18 -32.38
C ASP A 702 -20.03 4.85 -32.33
N GLY A 703 -21.36 4.89 -32.34
CA GLY A 703 -22.23 3.72 -32.21
C GLY A 703 -22.27 3.08 -30.81
N VAL A 704 -21.79 3.76 -29.75
CA VAL A 704 -21.92 3.31 -28.35
C VAL A 704 -23.16 3.95 -27.72
N PRO A 705 -24.20 3.17 -27.35
CA PRO A 705 -25.39 3.74 -26.71
C PRO A 705 -25.07 4.23 -25.30
N THR A 706 -25.84 5.20 -24.80
CA THR A 706 -25.80 5.55 -23.38
C THR A 706 -26.50 4.45 -22.56
N PRO A 707 -25.84 3.85 -21.56
CA PRO A 707 -26.45 2.83 -20.71
C PRO A 707 -27.50 3.46 -19.78
N ALA A 708 -28.40 2.64 -19.23
CA ALA A 708 -29.23 3.07 -18.10
C ALA A 708 -28.35 3.29 -16.86
N GLU A 709 -28.62 4.37 -16.12
CA GLU A 709 -27.97 4.62 -14.82
C GLU A 709 -28.39 3.55 -13.81
N PHE A 710 -27.49 3.21 -12.89
CA PHE A 710 -27.84 2.31 -11.79
C PHE A 710 -28.88 2.99 -10.89
N PRO A 711 -30.02 2.33 -10.58
CA PRO A 711 -31.08 2.95 -9.79
C PRO A 711 -30.64 3.23 -8.36
N LEU A 712 -30.80 4.48 -7.91
CA LEU A 712 -30.48 4.89 -6.55
C LEU A 712 -31.68 4.63 -5.62
N GLY A 713 -31.68 3.47 -4.96
CA GLY A 713 -32.67 3.08 -3.96
C GLY A 713 -32.48 3.81 -2.62
N ASP A 714 -33.34 3.48 -1.65
CA ASP A 714 -33.32 4.11 -0.31
C ASP A 714 -32.03 3.80 0.46
N GLN A 715 -31.40 2.65 0.20
CA GLN A 715 -30.11 2.26 0.80
C GLN A 715 -28.89 2.85 0.08
N GLY A 716 -29.12 3.70 -0.94
CA GLY A 716 -28.06 4.24 -1.78
C GLY A 716 -27.39 3.21 -2.69
N TRP A 717 -26.16 3.50 -3.09
CA TRP A 717 -25.31 2.69 -3.95
C TRP A 717 -23.91 2.57 -3.34
N THR A 718 -23.32 1.38 -3.45
CA THR A 718 -22.03 1.06 -2.85
C THR A 718 -21.06 0.39 -3.82
N ALA A 719 -19.80 0.77 -3.74
CA ALA A 719 -18.74 0.17 -4.55
C ALA A 719 -17.46 -0.08 -3.79
N ILE A 720 -16.75 -1.12 -4.21
CA ILE A 720 -15.36 -1.38 -3.84
C ILE A 720 -14.50 -1.26 -5.10
N ILE A 721 -13.61 -0.28 -5.12
CA ILE A 721 -12.57 -0.15 -6.14
C ILE A 721 -11.29 -0.69 -5.55
N ASN A 722 -10.64 -1.64 -6.21
CA ASN A 722 -9.44 -2.25 -5.66
C ASN A 722 -8.31 -2.29 -6.70
N GLY A 723 -7.06 -2.39 -6.23
CA GLY A 723 -5.92 -2.52 -7.12
C GLY A 723 -4.58 -2.35 -6.42
N VAL A 724 -3.55 -2.04 -7.20
CA VAL A 724 -2.17 -1.89 -6.71
C VAL A 724 -1.85 -0.43 -6.41
N GLY A 725 -1.17 -0.17 -5.29
CA GLY A 725 -0.72 1.17 -4.90
C GLY A 725 0.09 1.87 -6.00
N GLY A 726 -0.31 3.09 -6.33
CA GLY A 726 0.33 3.92 -7.35
C GLY A 726 -0.15 3.71 -8.79
N THR A 727 -1.23 2.93 -9.02
CA THR A 727 -1.83 2.75 -10.36
C THR A 727 -3.04 3.66 -10.66
N GLY A 728 -3.59 4.35 -9.65
CA GLY A 728 -4.71 5.28 -9.82
C GLY A 728 -6.04 4.86 -9.20
N VAL A 729 -6.06 3.86 -8.31
CA VAL A 729 -7.28 3.39 -7.60
C VAL A 729 -7.97 4.53 -6.83
N VAL A 730 -7.20 5.24 -5.99
CA VAL A 730 -7.67 6.43 -5.24
C VAL A 730 -8.21 7.53 -6.15
N THR A 731 -7.64 7.68 -7.36
CA THR A 731 -8.10 8.68 -8.34
C THR A 731 -9.52 8.36 -8.82
N ILE A 732 -9.87 7.08 -9.02
CA ILE A 732 -11.23 6.70 -9.40
C ILE A 732 -12.22 7.09 -8.30
N GLY A 733 -11.89 6.78 -7.04
CA GLY A 733 -12.72 7.18 -5.89
C GLY A 733 -13.00 8.68 -5.89
N ALA A 734 -11.94 9.49 -5.95
CA ALA A 734 -12.05 10.95 -5.97
C ALA A 734 -12.89 11.47 -7.15
N VAL A 735 -12.75 10.88 -8.33
CA VAL A 735 -13.58 11.22 -9.51
C VAL A 735 -15.05 10.90 -9.26
N LEU A 736 -15.37 9.72 -8.71
CA LEU A 736 -16.76 9.33 -8.42
C LEU A 736 -17.43 10.23 -7.38
N GLY A 737 -16.74 10.58 -6.29
CA GLY A 737 -17.34 11.48 -5.29
C GLY A 737 -17.49 12.91 -5.78
N MET A 738 -16.52 13.42 -6.55
CA MET A 738 -16.67 14.73 -7.17
C MET A 738 -17.83 14.73 -8.18
N ALA A 739 -17.97 13.68 -9.00
CA ALA A 739 -19.10 13.53 -9.92
C ALA A 739 -20.45 13.49 -9.18
N ALA A 740 -20.54 12.74 -8.07
CA ALA A 740 -21.73 12.74 -7.23
C ALA A 740 -22.03 14.12 -6.63
N HIS A 741 -21.00 14.83 -6.16
CA HIS A 741 -21.14 16.18 -5.62
C HIS A 741 -21.61 17.20 -6.68
N LEU A 742 -21.10 17.10 -7.92
CA LEU A 742 -21.56 17.93 -9.05
C LEU A 742 -23.04 17.71 -9.39
N GLU A 743 -23.57 16.52 -9.12
CA GLU A 743 -24.98 16.13 -9.34
C GLU A 743 -25.88 16.33 -8.12
N ASP A 744 -25.41 17.06 -7.11
CA ASP A 744 -26.12 17.31 -5.85
C ASP A 744 -26.37 16.06 -4.97
N LYS A 745 -25.74 14.92 -5.28
CA LYS A 745 -25.90 13.67 -4.52
C LYS A 745 -25.05 13.65 -3.25
N GLY A 746 -25.49 12.88 -2.26
CA GLY A 746 -24.65 12.50 -1.12
C GLY A 746 -23.52 11.58 -1.56
N CYS A 747 -22.30 11.82 -1.09
CA CYS A 747 -21.19 10.91 -1.31
C CYS A 747 -20.26 10.81 -0.10
N GLY A 748 -19.72 9.61 0.09
CA GLY A 748 -18.72 9.30 1.09
C GLY A 748 -17.76 8.26 0.54
N MET A 749 -16.46 8.48 0.73
CA MET A 749 -15.44 7.51 0.32
C MET A 749 -14.32 7.44 1.33
N ILE A 750 -13.66 6.28 1.39
CA ILE A 750 -12.47 6.05 2.21
C ILE A 750 -11.44 5.28 1.39
N ASP A 751 -10.20 5.76 1.44
CA ASP A 751 -9.07 5.12 0.81
C ASP A 751 -8.25 4.34 1.84
N MET A 752 -8.11 3.03 1.62
CA MET A 752 -7.35 2.14 2.49
C MET A 752 -6.12 1.62 1.75
N ALA A 753 -4.98 2.23 2.05
CA ALA A 753 -3.67 1.77 1.60
C ALA A 753 -2.96 1.04 2.75
N GLY A 754 -2.35 -0.12 2.45
CA GLY A 754 -1.46 -0.79 3.38
C GLY A 754 -0.10 -0.09 3.54
N LEU A 755 0.80 -0.69 4.30
CA LEU A 755 2.15 -0.18 4.60
C LEU A 755 2.96 0.25 3.35
N ALA A 756 2.82 -0.46 2.23
CA ALA A 756 3.53 -0.16 1.00
C ALA A 756 2.82 0.89 0.14
N GLN A 757 3.45 2.06 -0.01
CA GLN A 757 2.99 3.13 -0.91
C GLN A 757 2.83 2.70 -2.38
N LYS A 758 3.61 1.72 -2.85
CA LYS A 758 3.50 1.13 -4.18
C LYS A 758 3.67 -0.38 -4.12
N GLY A 759 2.96 -1.10 -5.00
CA GLY A 759 3.05 -2.56 -5.08
C GLY A 759 2.21 -3.32 -4.05
N GLY A 760 1.76 -2.66 -2.98
CA GLY A 760 0.78 -3.19 -2.03
C GLY A 760 -0.66 -3.06 -2.53
N SER A 761 -1.58 -3.77 -1.87
CA SER A 761 -3.01 -3.70 -2.13
C SER A 761 -3.61 -2.37 -1.64
N VAL A 762 -4.51 -1.80 -2.45
CA VAL A 762 -5.29 -0.60 -2.13
C VAL A 762 -6.76 -0.89 -2.37
N PHE A 763 -7.61 -0.39 -1.47
CA PHE A 763 -9.06 -0.51 -1.52
C PHE A 763 -9.65 0.88 -1.33
N THR A 764 -10.58 1.26 -2.18
CA THR A 764 -11.37 2.48 -2.03
C THR A 764 -12.82 2.06 -1.94
N HIS A 765 -13.47 2.33 -0.81
CA HIS A 765 -14.90 2.15 -0.65
C HIS A 765 -15.59 3.45 -1.03
N VAL A 766 -16.65 3.36 -1.83
CA VAL A 766 -17.44 4.52 -2.27
C VAL A 766 -18.89 4.25 -1.96
N ARG A 767 -19.57 5.25 -1.40
CA ARG A 767 -21.01 5.28 -1.24
C ARG A 767 -21.59 6.53 -1.86
N ILE A 768 -22.71 6.37 -2.56
CA ILE A 768 -23.49 7.44 -3.15
C ILE A 768 -24.93 7.27 -2.67
N ALA A 769 -25.56 8.35 -2.23
CA ALA A 769 -26.95 8.35 -1.79
C ALA A 769 -27.64 9.64 -2.27
N ARG A 770 -28.95 9.77 -2.05
CA ARG A 770 -29.70 10.95 -2.49
C ARG A 770 -29.22 12.20 -1.78
N SER A 771 -29.05 12.13 -0.47
CA SER A 771 -28.47 13.19 0.35
C SER A 771 -27.26 12.68 1.15
N PRO A 772 -26.35 13.58 1.62
CA PRO A 772 -25.26 13.18 2.50
C PRO A 772 -25.72 12.51 3.81
N GLY A 773 -26.90 12.87 4.32
CA GLY A 773 -27.44 12.34 5.58
C GLY A 773 -27.85 10.87 5.51
N ASP A 774 -28.12 10.36 4.30
CA ASP A 774 -28.52 8.97 4.06
C ASP A 774 -27.32 8.00 4.08
N ILE A 775 -26.09 8.51 4.17
CA ILE A 775 -24.89 7.68 4.23
C ILE A 775 -24.59 7.32 5.68
N HIS A 776 -25.11 6.17 6.11
CA HIS A 776 -24.95 5.69 7.47
C HIS A 776 -23.60 5.06 7.77
N ALA A 777 -22.87 4.49 6.82
CA ALA A 777 -21.52 3.95 7.02
C ALA A 777 -20.72 4.03 5.71
N ILE A 778 -19.42 4.30 5.74
CA ILE A 778 -18.63 4.45 4.50
C ILE A 778 -18.10 3.09 3.99
N ARG A 779 -17.64 2.23 4.91
CA ARG A 779 -17.14 0.89 4.54
C ARG A 779 -18.28 0.02 4.00
N VAL A 780 -17.95 -0.85 3.06
CA VAL A 780 -18.90 -1.81 2.47
C VAL A 780 -18.76 -3.14 3.20
N SER A 781 -19.81 -3.56 3.90
CA SER A 781 -19.86 -4.82 4.65
C SER A 781 -20.04 -6.04 3.75
N ALA A 782 -19.92 -7.24 4.32
CA ALA A 782 -20.16 -8.49 3.58
C ALA A 782 -21.58 -8.53 2.99
N GLY A 783 -21.69 -8.94 1.72
CA GLY A 783 -22.95 -9.05 0.97
C GLY A 783 -23.63 -7.71 0.66
N LYS A 784 -22.90 -6.59 0.58
CA LYS A 784 -23.50 -5.26 0.37
C LYS A 784 -23.07 -4.53 -0.91
N ALA A 785 -22.03 -4.96 -1.61
CA ALA A 785 -21.54 -4.25 -2.79
C ALA A 785 -22.58 -4.25 -3.94
N ASP A 786 -22.73 -3.13 -4.63
CA ASP A 786 -23.44 -3.05 -5.91
C ASP A 786 -22.47 -3.16 -7.09
N LEU A 787 -21.27 -2.61 -6.92
CA LEU A 787 -20.17 -2.66 -7.88
C LEU A 787 -18.85 -3.11 -7.21
N VAL A 788 -18.14 -4.03 -7.85
CA VAL A 788 -16.72 -4.27 -7.59
C VAL A 788 -15.92 -3.90 -8.85
N LEU A 789 -15.07 -2.88 -8.73
CA LEU A 789 -14.17 -2.44 -9.79
C LEU A 789 -12.74 -2.87 -9.49
N GLY A 790 -12.40 -4.07 -9.97
CA GLY A 790 -11.11 -4.71 -9.82
C GLY A 790 -10.06 -4.21 -10.81
N CYS A 791 -9.18 -3.31 -10.40
CA CYS A 791 -8.05 -2.87 -11.24
C CYS A 791 -6.85 -3.84 -11.19
N ASP A 792 -6.87 -4.83 -10.29
CA ASP A 792 -5.89 -5.92 -10.18
C ASP A 792 -6.57 -7.23 -9.79
N LEU A 793 -6.28 -8.32 -10.51
CA LEU A 793 -6.96 -9.60 -10.30
C LEU A 793 -6.64 -10.24 -8.95
N VAL A 794 -5.41 -10.11 -8.44
CA VAL A 794 -5.01 -10.69 -7.15
C VAL A 794 -5.72 -9.97 -6.02
N VAL A 795 -5.75 -8.64 -6.05
CA VAL A 795 -6.48 -7.85 -5.04
C VAL A 795 -7.99 -8.10 -5.12
N SER A 796 -8.53 -8.30 -6.32
CA SER A 796 -9.95 -8.62 -6.53
C SER A 796 -10.37 -9.98 -5.99
N GLY A 797 -9.48 -10.96 -6.03
CA GLY A 797 -9.72 -12.29 -5.45
C GLY A 797 -9.42 -12.40 -3.96
N ALA A 798 -9.15 -11.29 -3.27
CA ALA A 798 -8.95 -11.28 -1.83
C ALA A 798 -10.28 -11.56 -1.10
N GLN A 799 -10.21 -12.28 0.01
CA GLN A 799 -11.34 -12.69 0.85
C GLN A 799 -12.30 -11.53 1.15
N LYS A 800 -11.74 -10.38 1.58
CA LYS A 800 -12.52 -9.18 1.92
C LYS A 800 -13.29 -8.56 0.75
N VAL A 801 -12.85 -8.76 -0.49
CA VAL A 801 -13.57 -8.26 -1.67
C VAL A 801 -14.68 -9.25 -2.03
N LEU A 802 -14.33 -10.54 -2.12
CA LEU A 802 -15.29 -11.59 -2.46
C LEU A 802 -16.45 -11.66 -1.46
N ALA A 803 -16.19 -11.47 -0.17
CA ALA A 803 -17.22 -11.46 0.86
C ALA A 803 -18.22 -10.30 0.73
N ALA A 804 -17.85 -9.18 0.08
CA ALA A 804 -18.75 -8.06 -0.14
C ALA A 804 -19.74 -8.28 -1.30
N VAL A 805 -19.52 -9.32 -2.11
CA VAL A 805 -20.29 -9.60 -3.34
C VAL A 805 -21.62 -10.28 -3.02
N ARG A 806 -22.65 -9.94 -3.78
CA ARG A 806 -23.94 -10.65 -3.83
C ARG A 806 -24.10 -11.33 -5.18
N GLU A 807 -24.27 -12.65 -5.15
CA GLU A 807 -24.54 -13.46 -6.34
C GLU A 807 -25.78 -12.93 -7.08
N GLY A 808 -25.65 -12.75 -8.40
CA GLY A 808 -26.73 -12.29 -9.29
C GLY A 808 -27.07 -10.79 -9.17
N HIS A 809 -26.46 -10.05 -8.24
CA HIS A 809 -26.71 -8.61 -8.04
C HIS A 809 -25.47 -7.76 -8.31
N THR A 810 -24.35 -8.05 -7.66
CA THR A 810 -23.14 -7.22 -7.73
C THR A 810 -22.50 -7.31 -9.10
N ILE A 811 -22.34 -6.18 -9.79
CA ILE A 811 -21.58 -6.14 -11.05
C ILE A 811 -20.08 -6.21 -10.69
N PHE A 812 -19.40 -7.25 -11.12
CA PHE A 812 -17.99 -7.48 -10.80
C PHE A 812 -17.16 -7.36 -12.07
N LEU A 813 -16.33 -6.32 -12.17
CA LEU A 813 -15.44 -6.11 -13.31
C LEU A 813 -13.99 -6.22 -12.88
N ALA A 814 -13.20 -7.09 -13.53
CA ALA A 814 -11.81 -7.31 -13.18
C ALA A 814 -10.85 -7.14 -14.37
N ASN A 815 -9.80 -6.35 -14.14
CA ASN A 815 -8.66 -6.25 -15.03
C ASN A 815 -7.83 -7.54 -14.94
N THR A 816 -7.71 -8.26 -16.06
CA THR A 816 -7.03 -9.58 -16.10
C THR A 816 -5.52 -9.50 -16.28
N ALA A 817 -4.94 -8.29 -16.30
CA ALA A 817 -3.51 -8.12 -16.46
C ALA A 817 -2.73 -8.79 -15.31
N GLU A 818 -1.73 -9.60 -15.67
CA GLU A 818 -0.88 -10.28 -14.70
C GLU A 818 0.19 -9.34 -14.15
N ILE A 819 -0.10 -8.71 -13.02
CA ILE A 819 0.86 -7.84 -12.31
C ILE A 819 1.52 -8.62 -11.19
N MET A 820 2.81 -8.94 -11.34
CA MET A 820 3.49 -9.81 -10.40
C MET A 820 3.74 -9.13 -9.02
N PRO A 821 3.53 -9.83 -7.88
CA PRO A 821 3.82 -9.34 -6.52
C PRO A 821 5.32 -9.45 -6.20
N GLY A 822 5.84 -8.63 -5.27
CA GLY A 822 7.28 -8.54 -4.99
C GLY A 822 8.02 -9.88 -4.76
N GLU A 823 7.33 -10.88 -4.22
CA GLU A 823 7.85 -12.24 -4.02
C GLU A 823 8.39 -12.90 -5.31
N PHE A 824 7.84 -12.56 -6.49
CA PHE A 824 8.30 -13.08 -7.77
C PHE A 824 9.80 -12.78 -8.01
N THR A 825 10.34 -11.72 -7.40
CA THR A 825 11.74 -11.30 -7.60
C THR A 825 12.74 -12.36 -7.13
N ARG A 826 12.32 -13.27 -6.24
CA ARG A 826 13.12 -14.40 -5.75
C ARG A 826 12.75 -15.74 -6.38
N SER A 827 11.56 -15.85 -6.96
CA SER A 827 11.08 -17.07 -7.59
C SER A 827 10.96 -16.89 -9.10
N ALA A 828 11.90 -17.48 -9.83
CA ALA A 828 12.00 -17.30 -11.28
C ALA A 828 10.74 -17.79 -12.03
N ASP A 829 10.09 -18.82 -11.49
CA ASP A 829 8.94 -19.50 -12.09
C ASP A 829 7.60 -19.11 -11.44
N PHE A 830 7.59 -18.10 -10.57
CA PHE A 830 6.36 -17.64 -9.91
C PHE A 830 5.26 -17.30 -10.93
N SER A 831 4.12 -17.98 -10.84
CA SER A 831 2.94 -17.72 -11.67
C SER A 831 1.76 -17.36 -10.80
N LEU A 832 0.87 -16.52 -11.33
CA LEU A 832 -0.37 -16.17 -10.65
C LEU A 832 -1.44 -17.23 -10.93
N PRO A 833 -2.25 -17.62 -9.93
CA PRO A 833 -3.34 -18.58 -10.11
C PRO A 833 -4.56 -17.93 -10.78
N VAL A 834 -4.36 -17.35 -11.98
CA VAL A 834 -5.34 -16.51 -12.71
C VAL A 834 -6.70 -17.20 -12.88
N GLU A 835 -6.72 -18.44 -13.37
CA GLU A 835 -7.99 -19.14 -13.61
C GLU A 835 -8.70 -19.53 -12.30
N ARG A 836 -7.96 -19.80 -11.23
CA ARG A 836 -8.54 -20.01 -9.89
C ARG A 836 -9.17 -18.71 -9.36
N LEU A 837 -8.50 -17.57 -9.55
CA LEU A 837 -9.04 -16.26 -9.18
C LEU A 837 -10.30 -15.90 -9.98
N LYS A 838 -10.28 -16.09 -11.31
CA LYS A 838 -11.47 -15.89 -12.15
C LYS A 838 -12.63 -16.80 -11.76
N LYS A 839 -12.34 -18.08 -11.47
CA LYS A 839 -13.34 -19.03 -11.00
C LYS A 839 -13.97 -18.57 -9.68
N ALA A 840 -13.16 -18.15 -8.71
CA ALA A 840 -13.65 -17.63 -7.45
C ALA A 840 -14.54 -16.38 -7.62
N ILE A 841 -14.15 -15.46 -8.51
CA ILE A 841 -14.97 -14.27 -8.83
C ILE A 841 -16.31 -14.66 -9.48
N ARG A 842 -16.30 -15.59 -10.45
CA ARG A 842 -17.54 -16.10 -11.07
C ARG A 842 -18.45 -16.79 -10.07
N THR A 843 -17.87 -17.62 -9.19
CA THR A 843 -18.62 -18.28 -8.12
C THR A 843 -19.24 -17.27 -7.14
N ALA A 844 -18.57 -16.15 -6.85
CA ALA A 844 -19.09 -15.13 -5.95
C ALA A 844 -20.16 -14.23 -6.59
N ALA A 845 -19.97 -13.78 -7.83
CA ALA A 845 -20.84 -12.79 -8.47
C ALA A 845 -21.94 -13.40 -9.37
N GLY A 846 -21.73 -14.61 -9.90
CA GLY A 846 -22.50 -15.18 -11.00
C GLY A 846 -21.85 -14.90 -12.36
N ASP A 847 -22.05 -15.81 -13.32
CA ASP A 847 -21.44 -15.73 -14.66
C ASP A 847 -21.92 -14.53 -15.49
N ASP A 848 -23.16 -14.08 -15.26
CA ASP A 848 -23.77 -12.93 -15.95
C ASP A 848 -23.27 -11.58 -15.42
N LYS A 849 -22.80 -11.53 -14.16
CA LYS A 849 -22.30 -10.31 -13.50
C LYS A 849 -20.78 -10.20 -13.45
N ALA A 850 -20.05 -11.27 -13.77
CA ALA A 850 -18.59 -11.31 -13.75
C ALA A 850 -17.98 -10.98 -15.12
N HIS A 851 -17.44 -9.78 -15.26
CA HIS A 851 -16.83 -9.29 -16.51
C HIS A 851 -15.30 -9.17 -16.39
N PHE A 852 -14.58 -9.68 -17.39
CA PHE A 852 -13.12 -9.75 -17.40
C PHE A 852 -12.56 -9.08 -18.65
N PHE A 853 -11.61 -8.15 -18.48
CA PHE A 853 -10.97 -7.44 -19.59
C PHE A 853 -9.52 -7.09 -19.30
N ASP A 854 -8.61 -7.23 -20.27
CA ASP A 854 -7.21 -6.81 -20.12
C ASP A 854 -7.07 -5.32 -20.45
N ALA A 855 -7.48 -4.47 -19.50
CA ALA A 855 -7.44 -3.02 -19.66
C ALA A 855 -6.00 -2.48 -19.72
N THR A 856 -5.04 -3.19 -19.10
CA THR A 856 -3.64 -2.75 -19.05
C THR A 856 -2.97 -2.89 -20.40
N ARG A 857 -3.14 -4.03 -21.07
CA ARG A 857 -2.64 -4.24 -22.43
C ARG A 857 -3.29 -3.26 -23.41
N THR A 858 -4.60 -3.09 -23.31
CA THR A 858 -5.35 -2.17 -24.19
C THR A 858 -4.92 -0.72 -24.01
N ALA A 859 -4.80 -0.23 -22.76
CA ALA A 859 -4.31 1.12 -22.49
C ALA A 859 -2.87 1.32 -22.99
N THR A 860 -2.01 0.31 -22.83
CA THR A 860 -0.64 0.35 -23.35
C THR A 860 -0.60 0.46 -24.87
N ALA A 861 -1.48 -0.25 -25.58
CA ALA A 861 -1.58 -0.19 -27.03
C ALA A 861 -2.17 1.14 -27.53
N LEU A 862 -3.22 1.65 -26.88
CA LEU A 862 -3.90 2.88 -27.31
C LEU A 862 -3.12 4.16 -26.95
N PHE A 863 -2.50 4.20 -25.76
CA PHE A 863 -1.91 5.42 -25.19
C PHE A 863 -0.39 5.34 -25.00
N GLY A 864 0.24 4.19 -25.31
CA GLY A 864 1.66 3.95 -25.05
C GLY A 864 2.01 3.80 -23.56
N SER A 865 1.01 3.70 -22.67
CA SER A 865 1.20 3.60 -21.23
C SER A 865 0.05 2.85 -20.57
N SER A 866 0.36 2.07 -19.53
CA SER A 866 -0.62 1.40 -18.68
C SER A 866 -1.40 2.34 -17.75
N LEU A 867 -1.01 3.62 -17.64
CA LEU A 867 -1.64 4.57 -16.70
C LEU A 867 -3.14 4.83 -16.98
N GLY A 868 -3.58 4.68 -18.23
CA GLY A 868 -4.99 4.83 -18.59
C GLY A 868 -5.88 3.63 -18.22
N ALA A 869 -5.30 2.51 -17.78
CA ALA A 869 -6.03 1.25 -17.58
C ALA A 869 -7.14 1.37 -16.52
N ASN A 870 -6.88 2.07 -15.42
CA ASN A 870 -7.85 2.25 -14.35
C ASN A 870 -9.05 3.10 -14.80
N MET A 871 -8.79 4.18 -15.53
CA MET A 871 -9.86 5.03 -16.08
C MET A 871 -10.64 4.34 -17.20
N PHE A 872 -9.96 3.48 -17.97
CA PHE A 872 -10.60 2.56 -18.90
C PHE A 872 -11.56 1.59 -18.19
N MET A 873 -11.13 0.98 -17.07
CA MET A 873 -11.99 0.12 -16.26
C MET A 873 -13.22 0.89 -15.73
N LEU A 874 -13.08 2.16 -15.36
CA LEU A 874 -14.21 3.00 -14.95
C LEU A 874 -15.23 3.17 -16.09
N GLY A 875 -14.76 3.44 -17.31
CA GLY A 875 -15.62 3.52 -18.49
C GLY A 875 -16.29 2.20 -18.84
N PHE A 876 -15.57 1.10 -18.66
CA PHE A 876 -16.10 -0.26 -18.83
C PHE A 876 -17.24 -0.52 -17.83
N ALA A 877 -17.06 -0.15 -16.55
CA ALA A 877 -18.11 -0.24 -15.53
C ALA A 877 -19.33 0.66 -15.81
N PHE A 878 -19.09 1.89 -16.27
CA PHE A 878 -20.16 2.82 -16.64
C PHE A 878 -21.07 2.21 -17.71
N GLN A 879 -20.50 1.67 -18.78
CA GLN A 879 -21.27 1.14 -19.90
C GLN A 879 -22.02 -0.17 -19.57
N HIS A 880 -21.57 -0.92 -18.57
CA HIS A 880 -22.31 -2.06 -18.00
C HIS A 880 -23.44 -1.64 -17.06
N GLY A 881 -23.73 -0.33 -16.92
CA GLY A 881 -24.80 0.19 -16.05
C GLY A 881 -24.43 0.13 -14.56
N GLY A 882 -23.14 0.09 -14.22
CA GLY A 882 -22.69 -0.08 -12.84
C GLY A 882 -22.63 1.19 -12.00
N LEU A 883 -22.89 2.36 -12.57
CA LEU A 883 -22.73 3.66 -11.90
C LEU A 883 -24.08 4.40 -11.80
N PRO A 884 -24.39 5.04 -10.65
CA PRO A 884 -25.58 5.86 -10.46
C PRO A 884 -25.28 7.34 -10.79
N LEU A 885 -24.50 7.60 -11.84
CA LEU A 885 -23.97 8.92 -12.20
C LEU A 885 -24.02 9.10 -13.71
N SER A 886 -24.11 10.34 -14.19
CA SER A 886 -24.04 10.66 -15.61
C SER A 886 -22.61 10.65 -16.14
N ALA A 887 -22.43 10.39 -17.44
CA ALA A 887 -21.13 10.48 -18.10
C ALA A 887 -20.56 11.91 -18.05
N GLU A 888 -21.42 12.92 -18.14
CA GLU A 888 -21.04 14.34 -18.11
C GLU A 888 -20.40 14.71 -16.77
N ALA A 889 -20.99 14.27 -15.64
CA ALA A 889 -20.43 14.49 -14.32
C ALA A 889 -19.07 13.80 -14.14
N VAL A 890 -18.93 12.56 -14.63
CA VAL A 890 -17.66 11.80 -14.55
C VAL A 890 -16.57 12.49 -15.38
N GLU A 891 -16.86 12.89 -16.62
CA GLU A 891 -15.90 13.61 -17.46
C GLU A 891 -15.52 14.96 -16.84
N LYS A 892 -16.49 15.70 -16.29
CA LYS A 892 -16.22 16.98 -15.61
C LYS A 892 -15.35 16.80 -14.35
N ALA A 893 -15.58 15.75 -13.58
CA ALA A 893 -14.74 15.42 -12.44
C ALA A 893 -13.30 15.03 -12.86
N ILE A 894 -13.12 14.37 -14.01
CA ILE A 894 -11.79 14.11 -14.60
C ILE A 894 -11.09 15.42 -14.97
N GLU A 895 -11.81 16.38 -15.56
CA GLU A 895 -11.27 17.72 -15.88
C GLU A 895 -10.80 18.44 -14.61
N LEU A 896 -11.64 18.49 -13.57
CA LEU A 896 -11.33 19.13 -12.29
C LEU A 896 -10.12 18.47 -11.61
N ASN A 897 -9.91 17.16 -11.77
CA ASN A 897 -8.72 16.50 -11.25
C ASN A 897 -7.41 17.03 -11.85
N GLY A 898 -7.45 17.53 -13.10
CA GLY A 898 -6.34 18.23 -13.77
C GLY A 898 -5.16 17.36 -14.17
N GLN A 899 -5.19 16.04 -13.96
CA GLN A 899 -4.10 15.13 -14.31
C GLN A 899 -4.34 14.46 -15.67
N SER A 900 -3.47 14.71 -16.66
CA SER A 900 -3.51 14.06 -17.98
C SER A 900 -4.92 14.00 -18.59
N VAL A 901 -5.68 15.09 -18.50
CA VAL A 901 -7.13 15.15 -18.73
C VAL A 901 -7.54 14.48 -20.04
N ALA A 902 -6.94 14.89 -21.17
CA ALA A 902 -7.27 14.34 -22.48
C ALA A 902 -7.10 12.82 -22.58
N MET A 903 -6.04 12.27 -21.98
CA MET A 903 -5.79 10.81 -21.95
C MET A 903 -6.83 10.11 -21.07
N ASN A 904 -7.16 10.65 -19.90
CA ASN A 904 -8.10 10.03 -18.97
C ASN A 904 -9.54 10.05 -19.51
N VAL A 905 -9.98 11.16 -20.11
CA VAL A 905 -11.27 11.24 -20.80
C VAL A 905 -11.32 10.24 -21.96
N SER A 906 -10.27 10.18 -22.79
CA SER A 906 -10.19 9.20 -23.88
C SER A 906 -10.21 7.76 -23.37
N ALA A 907 -9.48 7.45 -22.30
CA ALA A 907 -9.47 6.12 -21.67
C ALA A 907 -10.86 5.73 -21.15
N PHE A 908 -11.56 6.64 -20.47
CA PHE A 908 -12.95 6.44 -20.04
C PHE A 908 -13.86 6.10 -21.24
N ARG A 909 -13.80 6.88 -22.31
CA ARG A 909 -14.61 6.64 -23.52
C ARG A 909 -14.28 5.33 -24.23
N TRP A 910 -12.99 4.97 -24.35
CA TRP A 910 -12.58 3.67 -24.90
C TRP A 910 -13.00 2.49 -24.02
N GLY A 911 -13.02 2.67 -22.69
CA GLY A 911 -13.56 1.70 -21.76
C GLY A 911 -15.04 1.42 -22.03
N ARG A 912 -15.83 2.48 -22.27
CA ARG A 912 -17.23 2.36 -22.67
C ARG A 912 -17.37 1.58 -23.98
N ARG A 913 -16.57 1.91 -25.00
CA ARG A 913 -16.56 1.15 -26.27
C ARG A 913 -16.29 -0.33 -26.06
N ALA A 914 -15.36 -0.67 -25.18
CA ALA A 914 -14.97 -2.05 -24.93
C ALA A 914 -16.05 -2.89 -24.21
N ALA A 915 -16.89 -2.26 -23.39
CA ALA A 915 -18.03 -2.94 -22.78
C ALA A 915 -19.14 -3.22 -23.80
N HIS A 916 -19.36 -2.32 -24.77
CA HIS A 916 -20.37 -2.51 -25.80
C HIS A 916 -19.90 -3.41 -26.95
N GLN A 917 -18.65 -3.25 -27.38
CA GLN A 917 -18.03 -3.98 -28.50
C GLN A 917 -16.62 -4.48 -28.12
N PRO A 918 -16.53 -5.50 -27.24
CA PRO A 918 -15.25 -5.98 -26.73
C PRO A 918 -14.35 -6.54 -27.82
N ASP A 919 -14.90 -7.23 -28.82
CA ASP A 919 -14.12 -7.87 -29.88
C ASP A 919 -13.54 -6.85 -30.85
N PHE A 920 -14.25 -5.75 -31.13
CA PHE A 920 -13.72 -4.63 -31.90
C PHE A 920 -12.50 -4.02 -31.19
N VAL A 921 -12.62 -3.70 -29.90
CA VAL A 921 -11.50 -3.11 -29.14
C VAL A 921 -10.33 -4.09 -29.01
N ARG A 922 -10.59 -5.39 -28.80
CA ARG A 922 -9.55 -6.42 -28.81
C ARG A 922 -8.82 -6.48 -30.14
N ALA A 923 -9.54 -6.38 -31.27
CA ALA A 923 -8.94 -6.36 -32.60
C ALA A 923 -8.04 -5.15 -32.84
N LEU A 924 -8.38 -3.95 -32.31
CA LEU A 924 -7.53 -2.76 -32.40
C LEU A 924 -6.19 -2.91 -31.66
N VAL A 925 -6.15 -3.75 -30.62
CA VAL A 925 -4.95 -4.01 -29.80
C VAL A 925 -4.07 -5.10 -30.43
N VAL A 926 -4.62 -5.91 -31.33
CA VAL A 926 -3.87 -6.89 -32.12
C VAL A 926 -3.23 -6.17 -33.30
N GLN A 927 -1.97 -5.72 -33.16
CA GLN A 927 -1.24 -5.23 -34.33
C GLN A 927 -1.04 -6.36 -35.36
N PRO A 928 -1.11 -6.07 -36.68
CA PRO A 928 -0.85 -7.02 -37.78
C PRO A 928 0.57 -7.62 -37.86
N GLY A 929 1.33 -7.62 -36.77
CA GLY A 929 2.66 -8.22 -36.64
C GLY A 929 2.96 -8.83 -35.27
N THR A 930 2.10 -8.65 -34.27
CA THR A 930 2.24 -9.28 -32.93
C THR A 930 1.43 -10.56 -32.78
N ALA A 931 0.48 -10.82 -33.69
CA ALA A 931 -0.24 -12.09 -33.77
C ALA A 931 0.69 -13.27 -34.09
N ALA A 932 1.90 -13.01 -34.60
CA ALA A 932 2.89 -14.06 -34.87
C ALA A 932 3.55 -14.65 -33.60
N GLN A 933 3.29 -14.12 -32.39
CA GLN A 933 3.95 -14.63 -31.17
C GLN A 933 3.05 -14.88 -29.95
N ASN A 934 1.79 -14.42 -29.91
CA ASN A 934 0.92 -14.63 -28.74
C ASN A 934 -0.56 -14.91 -29.04
N THR A 935 -0.92 -15.15 -30.29
CA THR A 935 -2.12 -15.92 -30.61
C THR A 935 -1.65 -17.32 -30.94
N ALA A 936 -2.24 -18.30 -30.28
CA ALA A 936 -2.19 -19.68 -30.72
C ALA A 936 -2.60 -19.76 -32.21
N VAL A 937 -1.63 -19.68 -33.11
CA VAL A 937 -1.55 -20.75 -34.10
C VAL A 937 -1.52 -22.00 -33.22
N VAL A 938 -2.46 -22.92 -33.42
CA VAL A 938 -2.35 -24.24 -32.83
C VAL A 938 -1.03 -24.80 -33.37
N GLU A 939 0.07 -24.53 -32.67
CA GLU A 939 1.38 -25.03 -33.01
C GLU A 939 1.27 -26.50 -32.72
N THR A 940 1.08 -27.26 -33.78
CA THR A 940 1.21 -28.70 -33.67
C THR A 940 2.63 -28.97 -33.17
N LEU A 941 2.82 -30.07 -32.46
CA LEU A 941 4.16 -30.52 -32.07
C LEU A 941 5.13 -30.54 -33.28
N ASP A 942 4.60 -30.80 -34.47
CA ASP A 942 5.33 -30.76 -35.73
C ASP A 942 5.83 -29.35 -36.10
N ASP A 943 5.01 -28.31 -35.95
CA ASP A 943 5.43 -26.91 -36.16
C ASP A 943 6.53 -26.51 -35.17
N ALA A 944 6.35 -26.91 -33.90
CA ALA A 944 7.31 -26.66 -32.83
C ALA A 944 8.66 -27.36 -33.08
N ILE A 945 8.65 -28.58 -33.63
CA ILE A 945 9.86 -29.32 -34.03
C ILE A 945 10.50 -28.67 -35.25
N ALA A 946 9.73 -28.39 -36.31
CA ALA A 946 10.23 -27.80 -37.55
C ALA A 946 10.93 -26.47 -37.32
N ARG A 947 10.36 -25.61 -36.46
CA ARG A 947 10.98 -24.34 -36.09
C ARG A 947 12.29 -24.51 -35.33
N ARG A 948 12.35 -25.47 -34.39
CA ARG A 948 13.60 -25.81 -33.66
C ARG A 948 14.66 -26.39 -34.60
N VAL A 949 14.28 -27.18 -35.60
CA VAL A 949 15.19 -27.66 -36.65
C VAL A 949 15.74 -26.49 -37.47
N ALA A 950 14.89 -25.55 -37.89
CA ALA A 950 15.32 -24.35 -38.62
C ALA A 950 16.25 -23.49 -37.77
N PHE A 951 15.93 -23.31 -36.48
CA PHE A 951 16.77 -22.57 -35.54
C PHE A 951 18.13 -23.25 -35.33
N LEU A 952 18.18 -24.57 -35.11
CA LEU A 952 19.42 -25.32 -34.95
C LEU A 952 20.27 -25.36 -36.24
N THR A 953 19.60 -25.31 -37.40
CA THR A 953 20.26 -25.17 -38.70
C THR A 953 20.95 -23.82 -38.84
N ALA A 954 20.28 -22.74 -38.44
CA ALA A 954 20.87 -21.40 -38.40
C ALA A 954 21.98 -21.30 -37.34
N TYR A 955 21.77 -21.91 -36.16
CA TYR A 955 22.71 -21.98 -35.05
C TYR A 955 24.04 -22.63 -35.45
N GLN A 956 24.02 -23.80 -36.11
CA GLN A 956 25.22 -24.51 -36.57
C GLN A 956 25.14 -24.84 -38.06
N ASN A 957 24.39 -25.88 -38.42
CA ASN A 957 24.20 -26.38 -39.79
C ASN A 957 23.03 -27.39 -39.87
N ALA A 958 22.66 -27.81 -41.10
CA ALA A 958 21.54 -28.72 -41.33
C ALA A 958 21.73 -30.10 -40.66
N ALA A 959 22.96 -30.61 -40.56
CA ALA A 959 23.23 -31.88 -39.87
C ALA A 959 22.91 -31.80 -38.37
N HIS A 960 23.15 -30.63 -37.74
CA HIS A 960 22.82 -30.40 -36.34
C HIS A 960 21.30 -30.34 -36.11
N GLY A 961 20.55 -29.69 -37.00
CA GLY A 961 19.09 -29.71 -36.99
C GLY A 961 18.51 -31.12 -37.20
N LYS A 962 19.11 -31.91 -38.10
CA LYS A 962 18.72 -33.31 -38.32
C LYS A 962 18.95 -34.18 -37.07
N ARG A 963 20.08 -34.05 -36.38
CA ARG A 963 20.35 -34.78 -35.12
C ARG A 963 19.25 -34.57 -34.08
N TYR A 964 18.78 -33.34 -33.94
CA TYR A 964 17.66 -33.02 -33.04
C TYR A 964 16.37 -33.73 -33.48
N ALA A 965 16.00 -33.63 -34.75
CA ALA A 965 14.79 -34.26 -35.29
C ALA A 965 14.82 -35.78 -35.12
N ASP A 966 15.94 -36.43 -35.44
CA ASP A 966 16.09 -37.89 -35.33
C ASP A 966 15.93 -38.36 -33.87
N ARG A 967 16.49 -37.63 -32.90
CA ARG A 967 16.37 -37.97 -31.47
C ARG A 967 14.95 -37.80 -30.94
N VAL A 968 14.26 -36.71 -31.31
CA VAL A 968 12.86 -36.49 -30.92
C VAL A 968 11.94 -37.54 -31.55
N ALA A 969 12.21 -37.95 -32.80
CA ALA A 969 11.43 -38.98 -33.49
C ALA A 969 11.50 -40.35 -32.80
N VAL A 970 12.66 -40.73 -32.24
CA VAL A 970 12.81 -41.98 -31.46
C VAL A 970 11.88 -41.98 -30.26
N LEU A 971 11.84 -40.89 -29.49
CA LEU A 971 10.96 -40.78 -28.32
C LEU A 971 9.48 -40.73 -28.72
N ARG A 972 9.13 -40.00 -29.77
CA ARG A 972 7.76 -39.95 -30.28
C ARG A 972 7.25 -41.35 -30.66
N LYS A 973 8.10 -42.15 -31.29
CA LYS A 973 7.78 -43.54 -31.64
C LYS A 973 7.60 -44.41 -30.39
N ALA A 974 8.48 -44.27 -29.40
CA ALA A 974 8.38 -45.00 -28.14
C ALA A 974 7.11 -44.64 -27.36
N GLU A 975 6.82 -43.34 -27.21
CA GLU A 975 5.63 -42.83 -26.53
C GLU A 975 4.34 -43.27 -27.23
N ALA A 976 4.24 -43.11 -28.55
CA ALA A 976 3.07 -43.52 -29.32
C ALA A 976 2.76 -45.03 -29.22
N SER A 977 3.78 -45.87 -29.02
CA SER A 977 3.62 -47.32 -28.88
C SER A 977 3.08 -47.75 -27.51
N VAL A 978 3.24 -46.90 -26.49
CA VAL A 978 2.93 -47.22 -25.08
C VAL A 978 1.73 -46.44 -24.56
N ALA A 979 1.54 -45.20 -25.03
CA ALA A 979 0.45 -44.31 -24.66
C ALA A 979 -0.08 -43.57 -25.91
N PRO A 980 -0.90 -44.24 -26.75
CA PRO A 980 -1.46 -43.63 -27.95
C PRO A 980 -2.24 -42.35 -27.62
N GLY A 981 -1.87 -41.23 -28.25
CA GLY A 981 -2.48 -39.91 -28.01
C GLY A 981 -1.74 -39.02 -27.01
N SER A 982 -0.74 -39.55 -26.26
CA SER A 982 0.14 -38.73 -25.42
C SER A 982 1.26 -38.08 -26.24
N THR A 983 1.56 -36.81 -25.93
CA THR A 983 2.74 -36.08 -26.44
C THR A 983 3.63 -35.54 -25.33
N ASP A 984 3.30 -35.79 -24.06
CA ASP A 984 3.95 -35.19 -22.89
C ASP A 984 5.46 -35.40 -22.85
N VAL A 985 5.92 -36.63 -23.11
CA VAL A 985 7.36 -36.96 -23.05
C VAL A 985 8.08 -36.38 -24.26
N THR A 986 7.47 -36.48 -25.44
CA THR A 986 8.02 -35.95 -26.69
C THR A 986 8.11 -34.42 -26.65
N GLU A 987 7.11 -33.72 -26.13
CA GLU A 987 7.11 -32.27 -25.95
C GLU A 987 8.18 -31.82 -24.95
N ALA A 988 8.28 -32.50 -23.80
CA ALA A 988 9.31 -32.24 -22.80
C ALA A 988 10.71 -32.43 -23.41
N ALA A 989 10.94 -33.51 -24.15
CA ALA A 989 12.21 -33.79 -24.81
C ALA A 989 12.52 -32.80 -25.94
N ALA A 990 11.56 -32.49 -26.80
CA ALA A 990 11.69 -31.51 -27.88
C ALA A 990 12.12 -30.14 -27.32
N ARG A 991 11.48 -29.68 -26.25
CA ARG A 991 11.80 -28.40 -25.61
C ARG A 991 13.21 -28.40 -24.98
N ASN A 992 13.54 -29.44 -24.22
CA ASN A 992 14.74 -29.45 -23.38
C ASN A 992 15.99 -29.94 -24.12
N LEU A 993 15.86 -30.83 -25.12
CA LEU A 993 16.94 -31.18 -26.02
C LEU A 993 17.37 -29.98 -26.84
N PHE A 994 16.40 -29.24 -27.40
CA PHE A 994 16.69 -27.99 -28.11
C PHE A 994 17.45 -27.00 -27.22
N LYS A 995 17.03 -26.83 -25.97
CA LYS A 995 17.70 -25.94 -25.01
C LYS A 995 19.17 -26.33 -24.77
N LEU A 996 19.48 -27.62 -24.69
CA LEU A 996 20.85 -28.12 -24.48
C LEU A 996 21.68 -28.16 -25.78
N MET A 997 21.05 -28.22 -26.95
CA MET A 997 21.73 -28.15 -28.25
C MET A 997 21.99 -26.70 -28.69
N ALA A 998 21.05 -25.78 -28.43
CA ALA A 998 21.15 -24.36 -28.69
C ALA A 998 21.65 -23.59 -27.45
N ILE A 999 22.82 -23.98 -26.93
CA ILE A 999 23.44 -23.22 -25.84
C ILE A 999 23.75 -21.80 -26.30
N LYS A 1000 23.52 -20.84 -25.41
CA LYS A 1000 23.83 -19.43 -25.66
C LYS A 1000 25.29 -19.16 -25.40
N ASP A 1001 26.13 -19.76 -26.24
CA ASP A 1001 27.56 -19.52 -26.28
C ASP A 1001 27.89 -18.19 -26.95
N GLU A 1002 29.18 -17.86 -26.99
CA GLU A 1002 29.67 -16.57 -27.46
C GLU A 1002 29.28 -16.33 -28.92
N TYR A 1003 29.29 -17.38 -29.77
CA TYR A 1003 28.87 -17.31 -31.17
C TYR A 1003 27.35 -17.10 -31.31
N GLU A 1004 26.55 -17.79 -30.49
CA GLU A 1004 25.10 -17.69 -30.55
C GLU A 1004 24.57 -16.36 -30.00
N VAL A 1005 25.11 -15.90 -28.86
CA VAL A 1005 24.78 -14.57 -28.34
C VAL A 1005 25.09 -13.50 -29.39
N ALA A 1006 26.22 -13.63 -30.08
CA ALA A 1006 26.60 -12.73 -31.16
C ALA A 1006 25.60 -12.78 -32.34
N ARG A 1007 25.15 -13.98 -32.73
CA ARG A 1007 24.12 -14.15 -33.77
C ARG A 1007 22.79 -13.54 -33.37
N LEU A 1008 22.32 -13.75 -32.14
CA LEU A 1008 21.05 -13.22 -31.62
C LEU A 1008 21.04 -11.70 -31.47
N TYR A 1009 22.20 -11.05 -31.45
CA TYR A 1009 22.31 -9.60 -31.56
C TYR A 1009 22.37 -9.11 -33.01
N THR A 1010 22.79 -9.94 -33.97
CA THR A 1010 23.15 -9.52 -35.33
C THR A 1010 22.28 -10.10 -36.45
N ASP A 1011 21.38 -11.04 -36.15
CA ASP A 1011 20.44 -11.67 -37.10
C ASP A 1011 19.23 -10.80 -37.48
N GLY A 1012 19.16 -9.57 -36.96
CA GLY A 1012 18.09 -8.61 -37.25
C GLY A 1012 16.93 -8.61 -36.24
N SER A 1013 16.74 -9.71 -35.48
CA SER A 1013 15.65 -9.82 -34.51
C SER A 1013 15.75 -8.78 -33.38
N PHE A 1014 16.97 -8.58 -32.86
CA PHE A 1014 17.26 -7.58 -31.83
C PHE A 1014 16.94 -6.14 -32.27
N VAL A 1015 17.31 -5.78 -33.51
CA VAL A 1015 17.05 -4.43 -34.05
C VAL A 1015 15.55 -4.22 -34.26
N ALA A 1016 14.85 -5.25 -34.75
CA ALA A 1016 13.39 -5.21 -34.88
C ALA A 1016 12.71 -5.02 -33.51
N GLU A 1017 13.15 -5.75 -32.48
CA GLU A 1017 12.59 -5.64 -31.13
C GLU A 1017 12.86 -4.26 -30.49
N LEU A 1018 14.07 -3.73 -30.67
CA LEU A 1018 14.37 -2.34 -30.28
C LEU A 1018 13.46 -1.34 -30.98
N GLY A 1019 13.22 -1.51 -32.28
CA GLY A 1019 12.35 -0.64 -33.08
C GLY A 1019 10.86 -0.73 -32.67
N LYS A 1020 10.42 -1.83 -32.05
CA LYS A 1020 9.08 -1.90 -31.44
C LYS A 1020 8.98 -1.03 -30.20
N GLN A 1021 10.02 -0.98 -29.36
CA GLN A 1021 9.97 -0.29 -28.07
C GLN A 1021 10.42 1.18 -28.11
N PHE A 1022 11.39 1.53 -28.97
CA PHE A 1022 11.99 2.86 -29.04
C PHE A 1022 11.81 3.45 -30.45
N GLN A 1023 11.36 4.70 -30.51
CA GLN A 1023 11.24 5.45 -31.77
C GLN A 1023 12.62 5.88 -32.29
N SER A 1024 13.51 6.25 -31.38
CA SER A 1024 14.87 6.68 -31.68
C SER A 1024 15.77 6.46 -30.46
N TYR A 1025 17.06 6.34 -30.70
CA TYR A 1025 18.13 6.26 -29.69
C TYR A 1025 19.46 6.72 -30.32
N ASP A 1026 20.41 7.15 -29.48
CA ASP A 1026 21.70 7.67 -29.93
C ASP A 1026 22.75 6.57 -30.06
N LYS A 1027 22.90 5.75 -29.02
CA LYS A 1027 23.91 4.68 -28.98
C LYS A 1027 23.52 3.54 -28.06
N LEU A 1028 24.05 2.36 -28.35
CA LEU A 1028 23.92 1.14 -27.57
C LEU A 1028 25.19 0.84 -26.78
N GLU A 1029 25.02 0.36 -25.55
CA GLU A 1029 26.08 -0.11 -24.67
C GLU A 1029 25.73 -1.51 -24.18
N PHE A 1030 26.67 -2.45 -24.34
CA PHE A 1030 26.49 -3.87 -24.04
C PHE A 1030 27.22 -4.24 -22.75
N HIS A 1031 26.59 -5.08 -21.93
CA HIS A 1031 27.13 -5.50 -20.62
C HIS A 1031 27.54 -6.98 -20.68
N LEU A 1032 28.84 -7.26 -20.81
CA LEU A 1032 29.35 -8.61 -21.08
C LEU A 1032 30.49 -8.98 -20.12
N ALA A 1033 30.68 -10.27 -19.87
CA ALA A 1033 31.84 -10.79 -19.14
C ALA A 1033 32.55 -11.86 -20.00
N PRO A 1034 33.42 -11.46 -20.95
CA PRO A 1034 34.06 -12.41 -21.86
C PRO A 1034 34.93 -13.43 -21.09
N PRO A 1035 34.81 -14.75 -21.32
CA PRO A 1035 35.44 -15.78 -20.47
C PRO A 1035 36.94 -15.63 -20.22
N ILE A 1036 37.68 -15.10 -21.20
CA ILE A 1036 39.15 -14.95 -21.16
C ILE A 1036 39.57 -13.58 -20.58
N MET A 1037 38.73 -12.56 -20.71
CA MET A 1037 39.05 -11.15 -20.37
C MET A 1037 38.24 -10.60 -19.21
N ALA A 1038 37.32 -11.39 -18.63
CA ALA A 1038 36.42 -10.92 -17.60
C ALA A 1038 37.19 -10.53 -16.34
N ARG A 1039 36.99 -9.28 -15.91
CA ARG A 1039 37.45 -8.82 -14.60
C ARG A 1039 36.78 -9.64 -13.53
N ARG A 1040 37.54 -10.08 -12.53
CA ARG A 1040 36.98 -10.75 -11.36
C ARG A 1040 36.67 -9.71 -10.29
N GLY A 1041 35.52 -9.88 -9.62
CA GLY A 1041 35.16 -9.15 -8.42
C GLY A 1041 36.02 -9.57 -7.24
N LYS A 1042 35.90 -8.82 -6.15
CA LYS A 1042 36.57 -9.11 -4.87
C LYS A 1042 36.10 -10.43 -4.23
N ASP A 1043 34.95 -10.96 -4.69
CA ASP A 1043 34.40 -12.29 -4.35
C ASP A 1043 34.90 -13.42 -5.27
N GLY A 1044 35.87 -13.13 -6.16
CA GLY A 1044 36.44 -14.09 -7.10
C GLY A 1044 35.56 -14.43 -8.31
N LYS A 1045 34.32 -13.90 -8.36
CA LYS A 1045 33.36 -14.16 -9.45
C LYS A 1045 33.60 -13.22 -10.64
N PRO A 1046 33.35 -13.64 -11.88
CA PRO A 1046 33.43 -12.74 -13.03
C PRO A 1046 32.42 -11.59 -12.93
N ARG A 1047 32.85 -10.38 -13.27
CA ARG A 1047 32.00 -9.17 -13.37
C ARG A 1047 31.85 -8.74 -14.82
N LYS A 1048 30.67 -8.19 -15.13
CA LYS A 1048 30.40 -7.60 -16.45
C LYS A 1048 31.15 -6.29 -16.62
N SER A 1049 31.60 -6.05 -17.84
CA SER A 1049 32.19 -4.79 -18.31
C SER A 1049 31.31 -4.19 -19.40
N SER A 1050 31.35 -2.87 -19.52
CA SER A 1050 30.64 -2.13 -20.56
C SER A 1050 31.42 -2.11 -21.87
N PHE A 1051 30.73 -2.35 -22.98
CA PHE A 1051 31.26 -2.26 -24.33
C PHE A 1051 30.40 -1.33 -25.19
N GLY A 1052 31.04 -0.43 -25.93
CA GLY A 1052 30.34 0.54 -26.78
C GLY A 1052 29.77 -0.06 -28.09
N PRO A 1053 29.23 0.79 -28.98
CA PRO A 1053 28.55 0.36 -30.21
C PRO A 1053 29.40 -0.49 -31.16
N TRP A 1054 30.74 -0.37 -31.09
CA TRP A 1054 31.67 -1.17 -31.89
C TRP A 1054 31.48 -2.68 -31.68
N MET A 1055 30.96 -3.09 -30.52
CA MET A 1055 30.71 -4.49 -30.19
C MET A 1055 29.75 -5.15 -31.19
N MET A 1056 28.85 -4.41 -31.83
CA MET A 1056 28.00 -4.95 -32.90
C MET A 1056 28.80 -5.46 -34.10
N LYS A 1057 29.93 -4.81 -34.45
CA LYS A 1057 30.84 -5.32 -35.49
C LYS A 1057 31.56 -6.58 -35.00
N GLY A 1058 31.98 -6.59 -33.74
CA GLY A 1058 32.57 -7.76 -33.08
C GLY A 1058 31.62 -8.96 -33.09
N PHE A 1059 30.34 -8.75 -32.77
CA PHE A 1059 29.33 -9.79 -32.85
C PHE A 1059 29.11 -10.31 -34.27
N ARG A 1060 29.14 -9.46 -35.31
CA ARG A 1060 29.02 -9.96 -36.70
C ARG A 1060 30.18 -10.88 -37.07
N LEU A 1061 31.40 -10.50 -36.71
CA LEU A 1061 32.59 -11.31 -36.94
C LEU A 1061 32.48 -12.64 -36.18
N LEU A 1062 32.13 -12.57 -34.90
CA LEU A 1062 32.02 -13.75 -34.05
C LEU A 1062 30.90 -14.69 -34.53
N ALA A 1063 29.74 -14.16 -34.94
CA ALA A 1063 28.65 -14.96 -35.51
C ALA A 1063 29.07 -15.68 -36.81
N ALA A 1064 29.90 -15.07 -37.65
CA ALA A 1064 30.44 -15.70 -38.85
C ALA A 1064 31.43 -16.84 -38.54
N MET A 1065 32.08 -16.80 -37.37
CA MET A 1065 33.03 -17.81 -36.89
C MET A 1065 32.37 -19.04 -36.24
N LYS A 1066 31.03 -19.19 -36.32
CA LYS A 1066 30.30 -20.35 -35.75
C LYS A 1066 30.83 -21.72 -36.19
N GLY A 1067 31.49 -21.80 -37.35
CA GLY A 1067 32.13 -23.03 -37.85
C GLY A 1067 33.29 -23.51 -36.97
N LEU A 1068 33.88 -22.65 -36.14
CA LEU A 1068 34.92 -23.03 -35.19
C LEU A 1068 34.36 -23.77 -33.97
N ARG A 1069 33.07 -23.61 -33.65
CA ARG A 1069 32.42 -24.21 -32.49
C ARG A 1069 32.69 -25.71 -32.42
N GLY A 1070 33.23 -26.17 -31.29
CA GLY A 1070 33.55 -27.58 -31.06
C GLY A 1070 34.80 -28.12 -31.78
N THR A 1071 35.51 -27.29 -32.56
CA THR A 1071 36.82 -27.65 -33.14
C THR A 1071 37.96 -27.34 -32.16
N VAL A 1072 39.19 -27.77 -32.48
CA VAL A 1072 40.39 -27.41 -31.69
C VAL A 1072 40.68 -25.90 -31.69
N PHE A 1073 40.11 -25.15 -32.64
CA PHE A 1073 40.24 -23.70 -32.73
C PHE A 1073 39.16 -22.94 -31.93
N ASP A 1074 38.26 -23.67 -31.25
CA ASP A 1074 37.26 -23.07 -30.36
C ASP A 1074 37.89 -22.68 -29.01
N VAL A 1075 38.49 -21.49 -28.95
CA VAL A 1075 39.12 -20.98 -27.73
C VAL A 1075 38.16 -20.88 -26.54
N PHE A 1076 36.87 -20.64 -26.77
CA PHE A 1076 35.86 -20.58 -25.71
C PHE A 1076 35.48 -21.99 -25.21
N GLY A 1077 35.55 -22.99 -26.08
CA GLY A 1077 35.26 -24.39 -25.78
C GLY A 1077 36.13 -25.00 -24.68
N TYR A 1078 37.29 -24.41 -24.37
CA TYR A 1078 38.17 -24.83 -23.28
C TYR A 1078 37.70 -24.37 -21.89
N SER A 1079 36.78 -23.42 -21.79
CA SER A 1079 36.27 -22.94 -20.51
C SER A 1079 35.50 -24.04 -19.74
N SER A 1080 35.49 -23.94 -18.42
CA SER A 1080 34.79 -24.91 -17.55
C SER A 1080 33.30 -24.97 -17.83
N GLU A 1081 32.68 -23.83 -18.17
CA GLU A 1081 31.25 -23.75 -18.50
C GLU A 1081 30.92 -24.50 -19.81
N ARG A 1082 31.71 -24.30 -20.88
CA ARG A 1082 31.49 -25.01 -22.16
C ARG A 1082 31.76 -26.51 -22.06
N ARG A 1083 32.69 -26.94 -21.20
CA ARG A 1083 32.89 -28.37 -20.91
C ARG A 1083 31.69 -28.97 -20.18
N MET A 1084 31.18 -28.27 -19.17
CA MET A 1084 29.98 -28.68 -18.42
C MET A 1084 28.75 -28.80 -19.35
N GLU A 1085 28.52 -27.84 -20.24
CA GLU A 1085 27.40 -27.87 -21.18
C GLU A 1085 27.45 -29.05 -22.15
N ARG A 1086 28.64 -29.37 -22.68
CA ARG A 1086 28.83 -30.56 -23.52
C ARG A 1086 28.56 -31.85 -22.75
N GLN A 1087 28.99 -31.92 -21.50
CA GLN A 1087 28.70 -33.05 -20.63
C GLN A 1087 27.20 -33.17 -20.31
N LEU A 1088 26.52 -32.05 -20.05
CA LEU A 1088 25.07 -32.01 -19.80
C LEU A 1088 24.27 -32.48 -21.02
N LEU A 1089 24.66 -32.07 -22.24
CA LEU A 1089 24.01 -32.56 -23.45
C LEU A 1089 24.19 -34.07 -23.63
N ALA A 1090 25.42 -34.57 -23.48
CA ALA A 1090 25.69 -36.02 -23.59
C ALA A 1090 24.95 -36.82 -22.51
N GLN A 1091 24.92 -36.31 -21.27
CA GLN A 1091 24.17 -36.91 -20.17
C GLN A 1091 22.67 -36.94 -20.48
N TYR A 1092 22.12 -35.84 -20.97
CA TYR A 1092 20.70 -35.76 -21.29
C TYR A 1092 20.31 -36.65 -22.47
N GLU A 1093 21.16 -36.76 -23.50
CA GLU A 1093 20.92 -37.71 -24.59
C GLU A 1093 20.90 -39.16 -24.07
N ALA A 1094 21.77 -39.52 -23.12
CA ALA A 1094 21.73 -40.82 -22.47
C ALA A 1094 20.46 -41.01 -21.60
N ASP A 1095 20.00 -39.94 -20.92
CA ASP A 1095 18.74 -39.98 -20.17
C ASP A 1095 17.54 -40.18 -21.10
N LEU A 1096 17.53 -39.55 -22.28
CA LEU A 1096 16.49 -39.75 -23.29
C LEU A 1096 16.49 -41.17 -23.85
N GLU A 1097 17.66 -41.79 -24.03
CA GLU A 1097 17.77 -43.21 -24.41
C GLU A 1097 17.23 -44.13 -23.31
N LEU A 1098 17.53 -43.83 -22.03
CA LEU A 1098 16.97 -44.55 -20.88
C LEU A 1098 15.44 -44.39 -20.82
N VAL A 1099 14.92 -43.19 -21.02
CA VAL A 1099 13.48 -42.91 -21.08
C VAL A 1099 12.83 -43.70 -22.21
N ALA A 1100 13.42 -43.70 -23.40
CA ALA A 1100 12.94 -44.48 -24.55
C ALA A 1100 12.85 -45.98 -24.24
N GLY A 1101 13.82 -46.53 -23.49
CA GLY A 1101 13.84 -47.94 -23.10
C GLY A 1101 12.95 -48.30 -21.90
N ALA A 1102 12.65 -47.34 -21.02
CA ALA A 1102 11.88 -47.56 -19.78
C ALA A 1102 10.41 -47.12 -19.86
N LEU A 1103 9.98 -46.53 -20.98
CA LEU A 1103 8.61 -46.08 -21.22
C LEU A 1103 7.60 -47.22 -21.09
N ALA A 1104 6.64 -47.05 -20.18
CA ALA A 1104 5.51 -47.94 -19.92
C ALA A 1104 4.27 -47.09 -19.57
N PRO A 1105 3.02 -47.58 -19.68
CA PRO A 1105 1.82 -46.73 -19.53
C PRO A 1105 1.75 -46.01 -18.17
N GLY A 1106 2.24 -46.65 -17.09
CA GLY A 1106 2.31 -46.05 -15.74
C GLY A 1106 3.56 -45.20 -15.45
N LYS A 1107 4.44 -44.98 -16.44
CA LYS A 1107 5.72 -44.27 -16.29
C LYS A 1107 5.83 -42.99 -17.12
N VAL A 1108 4.81 -42.65 -17.91
CA VAL A 1108 4.79 -41.47 -18.79
C VAL A 1108 5.04 -40.17 -18.01
N GLU A 1109 4.35 -39.97 -16.88
CA GLU A 1109 4.54 -38.78 -16.04
C GLU A 1109 5.98 -38.66 -15.48
N ALA A 1110 6.54 -39.78 -14.98
CA ALA A 1110 7.91 -39.80 -14.47
C ALA A 1110 8.95 -39.57 -15.57
N ALA A 1111 8.71 -40.14 -16.76
CA ALA A 1111 9.53 -39.92 -17.95
C ALA A 1111 9.49 -38.46 -18.43
N ALA A 1112 8.31 -37.84 -18.49
CA ALA A 1112 8.14 -36.44 -18.86
C ALA A 1112 8.80 -35.50 -17.84
N ALA A 1113 8.69 -35.82 -16.54
CA ALA A 1113 9.36 -35.07 -15.47
C ALA A 1113 10.89 -35.16 -15.60
N LEU A 1114 11.46 -36.36 -15.83
CA LEU A 1114 12.90 -36.53 -16.05
C LEU A 1114 13.37 -35.78 -17.31
N ALA A 1115 12.61 -35.89 -18.42
CA ALA A 1115 12.88 -35.15 -19.64
C ALA A 1115 12.81 -33.62 -19.44
N SER A 1116 12.10 -33.14 -18.41
CA SER A 1116 11.96 -31.72 -18.10
C SER A 1116 13.07 -31.13 -17.22
N VAL A 1117 13.96 -31.96 -16.65
CA VAL A 1117 15.03 -31.50 -15.74
C VAL A 1117 15.91 -30.37 -16.31
N PRO A 1118 16.31 -30.38 -17.60
CA PRO A 1118 17.10 -29.28 -18.15
C PRO A 1118 16.41 -27.91 -18.10
N ALA A 1119 15.09 -27.85 -17.91
CA ALA A 1119 14.35 -26.60 -17.73
C ALA A 1119 14.85 -25.82 -16.49
N LEU A 1120 15.36 -26.53 -15.47
CA LEU A 1120 15.92 -25.96 -14.24
C LEU A 1120 17.29 -25.30 -14.45
N ILE A 1121 18.04 -25.70 -15.49
CA ILE A 1121 19.38 -25.19 -15.77
C ILE A 1121 19.27 -23.86 -16.53
N ARG A 1122 19.36 -22.73 -15.83
CA ARG A 1122 19.21 -21.38 -16.42
C ARG A 1122 20.34 -20.45 -16.00
N GLY A 1123 20.57 -19.41 -16.78
CA GLY A 1123 21.52 -18.34 -16.47
C GLY A 1123 22.86 -18.54 -17.17
N TYR A 1124 23.87 -17.83 -16.68
CA TYR A 1124 25.22 -17.80 -17.25
C TYR A 1124 26.27 -17.93 -16.14
N GLY A 1125 27.47 -18.43 -16.48
CA GLY A 1125 28.61 -18.57 -15.57
C GLY A 1125 28.25 -19.23 -14.24
N HIS A 1126 28.52 -18.51 -13.15
CA HIS A 1126 28.29 -19.03 -11.80
C HIS A 1126 26.80 -19.24 -11.48
N VAL A 1127 25.89 -18.48 -12.09
CA VAL A 1127 24.43 -18.66 -11.93
C VAL A 1127 24.00 -19.97 -12.57
N ARG A 1128 24.48 -20.25 -13.80
CA ARG A 1128 24.18 -21.50 -14.51
C ARG A 1128 24.71 -22.72 -13.79
N ARG A 1129 25.95 -22.63 -13.26
CA ARG A 1129 26.56 -23.71 -12.48
C ARG A 1129 25.73 -24.05 -11.23
N ALA A 1130 25.32 -23.05 -10.46
CA ALA A 1130 24.47 -23.27 -9.28
C ALA A 1130 23.10 -23.89 -9.66
N SER A 1131 22.50 -23.47 -10.78
CA SER A 1131 21.28 -24.09 -11.31
C SER A 1131 21.51 -25.53 -11.79
N ALA A 1132 22.66 -25.84 -12.39
CA ALA A 1132 23.01 -27.19 -12.84
C ALA A 1132 23.22 -28.15 -11.66
N GLU A 1133 23.85 -27.69 -10.58
CA GLU A 1133 24.00 -28.47 -9.33
C GLU A 1133 22.64 -28.83 -8.72
N LYS A 1134 21.70 -27.86 -8.67
CA LYS A 1134 20.32 -28.11 -8.23
C LYS A 1134 19.60 -29.10 -9.14
N ALA A 1135 19.74 -28.95 -10.46
CA ALA A 1135 19.14 -29.85 -11.44
C ALA A 1135 19.69 -31.28 -11.35
N ALA A 1136 20.98 -31.45 -11.02
CA ALA A 1136 21.60 -32.75 -10.84
C ALA A 1136 20.99 -33.52 -9.64
N GLY A 1137 20.67 -32.82 -8.54
CA GLY A 1137 19.95 -33.40 -7.42
C GLY A 1137 18.56 -33.90 -7.81
N GLU A 1138 17.80 -33.07 -8.54
CA GLU A 1138 16.45 -33.45 -9.01
C GLU A 1138 16.48 -34.57 -10.05
N ARG A 1139 17.50 -34.60 -10.93
CA ARG A 1139 17.74 -35.69 -11.87
C ARG A 1139 17.86 -37.04 -11.16
N LEU A 1140 18.68 -37.12 -10.11
CA LEU A 1140 18.88 -38.36 -9.35
C LEU A 1140 17.57 -38.83 -8.71
N ARG A 1141 16.78 -37.91 -8.16
CA ARG A 1141 15.46 -38.20 -7.58
C ARG A 1141 14.48 -38.77 -8.63
N LEU A 1142 14.45 -38.19 -9.83
CA LEU A 1142 13.56 -38.61 -10.91
C LEU A 1142 14.01 -39.91 -11.58
N LEU A 1143 15.32 -40.18 -11.64
CA LEU A 1143 15.86 -41.48 -12.07
C LEU A 1143 15.42 -42.61 -11.14
N ASP A 1144 15.48 -42.39 -9.83
CA ASP A 1144 14.98 -43.36 -8.83
C ASP A 1144 13.46 -43.56 -8.98
N ARG A 1145 12.69 -42.48 -9.19
CA ARG A 1145 11.24 -42.57 -9.47
C ARG A 1145 10.93 -43.37 -10.73
N LEU A 1146 11.72 -43.21 -11.80
CA LEU A 1146 11.54 -43.94 -13.05
C LEU A 1146 11.93 -45.43 -12.93
N ALA A 1147 12.93 -45.73 -12.08
CA ALA A 1147 13.38 -47.09 -11.80
C ALA A 1147 12.38 -47.89 -10.95
N LYS A 1148 11.70 -47.24 -10.00
CA LYS A 1148 10.67 -47.86 -9.15
C LYS A 1148 9.45 -48.30 -9.97
N THR A 1149 8.95 -49.51 -9.69
CA THR A 1149 7.69 -50.02 -10.25
C THR A 1149 6.53 -49.22 -9.66
N PRO A 1150 5.55 -48.73 -10.45
CA PRO A 1150 4.40 -48.04 -9.89
C PRO A 1150 3.68 -48.98 -8.91
N ALA A 1151 3.56 -48.56 -7.65
CA ALA A 1151 2.67 -49.22 -6.70
C ALA A 1151 1.25 -49.13 -7.26
N ARG A 1152 0.52 -50.25 -7.29
CA ARG A 1152 -0.92 -50.23 -7.56
C ARG A 1152 -1.57 -49.22 -6.60
N PRO A 1153 -2.46 -48.34 -7.06
CA PRO A 1153 -3.27 -47.57 -6.14
C PRO A 1153 -4.18 -48.56 -5.40
N GLU A 1154 -3.85 -48.87 -4.15
CA GLU A 1154 -4.85 -49.39 -3.23
C GLU A 1154 -5.83 -48.26 -2.98
N LEU A 1155 -7.07 -48.43 -3.45
CA LEU A 1155 -8.22 -47.68 -2.97
C LEU A 1155 -8.38 -48.02 -1.49
N GLN A 1156 -7.73 -47.25 -0.61
CA GLN A 1156 -8.26 -47.09 0.74
C GLN A 1156 -9.48 -46.19 0.61
N ALA A 1157 -10.65 -46.81 0.72
CA ALA A 1157 -11.87 -46.10 1.05
C ALA A 1157 -11.62 -45.35 2.37
N ALA A 1158 -11.70 -44.03 2.34
CA ALA A 1158 -11.64 -43.21 3.54
C ALA A 1158 -13.02 -43.19 4.21
N GLU A 1159 -13.09 -43.76 5.41
CA GLU A 1159 -13.92 -43.24 6.51
C GLU A 1159 -13.36 -41.91 7.02
#